data_AF-A0A950HFI5-F1
#
_entry.id   AF-A0A950HFI5-F1
#
_cell.length_a   1.000
_cell.length_b   1.000
_cell.length_c   1.000
_cell.angle_alpha   90.00
_cell.angle_beta   90.00
_cell.angle_gamma   90.00
#
_symmetry.space_group_name_H-M   'P 1'
#
loop_
_entity.id
_entity.type
_entity.pdbx_description
1 polymer ?
#
loop_
_entity_poly.entity_id
_entity_poly.type
_entity_poly.pdbx_seq_one_letter_code
_entity_poly.pdbx_strand_id
1 'polypeptide(L)'
;MSRFDPQAYETAVIKPLRQWTGGKLPDDLLSRYAVEPGMSDAELAQRLAAVRSHWNKGAQSTGKSPRTQNLYKAFLRADEELKRTHGAQLGTIGWWRRHQQARAGARQGEIDELAATLRTSFGELGLITDGQLAATMRATSAALAPDEAAHALRKAGVSVSTPTELPRSSGLPPTVYRALRTQLADAQVATIAELLHGRLTGFAILESFRCTPGQPEGLTGKAVDSATARENKRSGNQAAREALGILSGAAKAALDLRKLTLFHLLDDVREHHRQGAPPTALLTQLHQARLDPAEARQAVFSVLHETVTSPATDLRTITELLAQGRLIAAQQALAALTDPEEATAAKDQVRRHADQVRRLREGAHESLRTGDEADARHRLRQAAVLATDDEDIAGELGRIPPPPVLEVSARLEGVGVRVSWRAPASHGEDTRYRVVRRRGRVPADPDDGTVLVNPLVGGEAATVLVDPRAPAGHLVGYAVFAATEEGVWSRPAGVSSEVLPPVHNVRLTAEQGSVEGHWQVNPDVLAVEVHRGAGLTGIAVPTASTTTFRDGVGTDGDDGADHVYTLVARYLRSDGSEARSAAVVARATSRGPALPVTGLRHQRLGPEVVLSWSWPEQAGTVEVRWRTPTDSGRYRLTRQRYLDAGGCRIRAGPDRLDVQVRSVVAAGGAERLSEAAELTVADLPPAVSYTVDMVRRPLIGGGTVRVRLTATQPVGHAVVLVVVAPGPVMPRRPTDGRVVLRSGLDLAAGHEVALRAELPRVRRPYWVRCFLEDSAGPRLIDPPTTQLKVS
;
A
#
# COMPACT_ATOMS: atom_id res chain seq x y z
N MET A 1 -48.25 -71.71 2.92
CA MET A 1 -48.79 -71.03 4.12
C MET A 1 -47.67 -70.86 5.13
N SER A 2 -46.97 -69.73 5.07
CA SER A 2 -45.72 -69.54 5.82
C SER A 2 -46.02 -69.09 7.25
N ARG A 3 -45.95 -70.01 8.21
CA ARG A 3 -45.90 -69.68 9.64
C ARG A 3 -44.58 -68.94 9.89
N PHE A 4 -44.58 -67.88 10.70
CA PHE A 4 -43.36 -67.14 11.03
C PHE A 4 -42.29 -68.11 11.56
N ASP A 5 -41.17 -68.22 10.84
CA ASP A 5 -40.01 -69.04 11.20
C ASP A 5 -38.94 -68.16 11.88
N PRO A 6 -38.74 -68.30 13.21
CA PRO A 6 -37.75 -67.53 13.95
C PRO A 6 -36.31 -67.75 13.50
N GLN A 7 -35.96 -68.94 13.00
CA GLN A 7 -34.58 -69.29 12.65
C GLN A 7 -34.19 -68.72 11.28
N ALA A 8 -35.12 -68.80 10.32
CA ALA A 8 -34.97 -68.11 9.03
C ALA A 8 -34.90 -66.58 9.24
N TYR A 9 -35.74 -66.03 10.10
CA TYR A 9 -35.75 -64.60 10.42
C TYR A 9 -34.45 -64.12 11.08
N GLU A 10 -33.88 -64.88 12.03
CA GLU A 10 -32.57 -64.56 12.62
C GLU A 10 -31.46 -64.53 11.56
N THR A 11 -31.49 -65.43 10.58
CA THR A 11 -30.45 -65.50 9.55
C THR A 11 -30.59 -64.39 8.51
N ALA A 12 -31.81 -64.09 8.07
CA ALA A 12 -32.07 -63.12 7.01
C ALA A 12 -32.05 -61.66 7.49
N VAL A 13 -32.53 -61.38 8.71
CA VAL A 13 -32.75 -60.00 9.18
C VAL A 13 -31.80 -59.63 10.32
N ILE A 14 -31.57 -60.54 11.27
CA ILE A 14 -30.82 -60.21 12.49
C ILE A 14 -29.31 -60.30 12.27
N LYS A 15 -28.81 -61.42 11.70
CA LYS A 15 -27.37 -61.62 11.46
C LYS A 15 -26.71 -60.49 10.66
N PRO A 16 -27.26 -60.00 9.54
CA PRO A 16 -26.66 -58.90 8.78
C PRO A 16 -26.53 -57.61 9.58
N LEU A 17 -27.45 -57.38 10.53
CA LEU A 17 -27.50 -56.18 11.35
C LEU A 17 -26.76 -56.31 12.68
N ARG A 18 -26.06 -57.43 12.94
CA ARG A 18 -25.26 -57.61 14.18
C ARG A 18 -24.06 -56.66 14.26
N GLN A 19 -23.58 -56.15 13.13
CA GLN A 19 -22.49 -55.17 13.06
C GLN A 19 -22.97 -53.71 13.17
N TRP A 20 -24.27 -53.48 13.30
CA TRP A 20 -24.83 -52.14 13.47
C TRP A 20 -24.34 -51.50 14.78
N THR A 21 -23.74 -50.32 14.69
CA THR A 21 -23.04 -49.60 15.78
C THR A 21 -23.87 -48.52 16.47
N GLY A 22 -25.18 -48.44 16.17
CA GLY A 22 -26.09 -47.42 16.70
C GLY A 22 -26.25 -46.23 15.74
N GLY A 23 -27.44 -46.10 15.15
CA GLY A 23 -27.80 -45.09 14.16
C GLY A 23 -29.29 -45.19 13.77
N LYS A 24 -29.73 -44.62 12.65
CA LYS A 24 -31.08 -44.89 12.13
C LYS A 24 -31.13 -46.32 11.58
N LEU A 25 -32.17 -47.09 11.90
CA LEU A 25 -32.33 -48.44 11.34
C LEU A 25 -32.62 -48.37 9.84
N PRO A 26 -32.13 -49.33 9.02
CA PRO A 26 -32.44 -49.37 7.59
C PRO A 26 -33.94 -49.40 7.38
N ASP A 27 -34.47 -48.50 6.57
CA ASP A 27 -35.92 -48.28 6.40
C ASP A 27 -36.62 -49.40 5.59
N ASP A 28 -36.24 -50.66 5.77
CA ASP A 28 -36.83 -51.81 5.09
C ASP A 28 -37.89 -52.48 5.98
N LEU A 29 -39.09 -51.89 6.00
CA LEU A 29 -40.15 -52.34 6.88
C LEU A 29 -40.69 -53.73 6.51
N LEU A 30 -40.80 -54.09 5.23
CA LEU A 30 -41.37 -55.39 4.84
C LEU A 30 -40.48 -56.54 5.33
N SER A 31 -39.17 -56.47 5.08
CA SER A 31 -38.22 -57.49 5.57
C SER A 31 -38.16 -57.50 7.09
N ARG A 32 -38.15 -56.32 7.72
CA ARG A 32 -38.11 -56.21 9.19
C ARG A 32 -39.32 -56.87 9.83
N TYR A 33 -40.53 -56.65 9.33
CA TYR A 33 -41.74 -57.26 9.86
C TYR A 33 -42.08 -58.62 9.25
N ALA A 34 -41.19 -59.14 8.38
CA ALA A 34 -41.39 -60.35 7.61
C ALA A 34 -42.78 -60.40 6.94
N VAL A 35 -43.19 -59.27 6.34
CA VAL A 35 -44.47 -59.09 5.64
C VAL A 35 -44.27 -59.40 4.17
N GLU A 36 -45.08 -60.29 3.63
CA GLU A 36 -45.11 -60.58 2.20
C GLU A 36 -46.27 -59.80 1.55
N PRO A 37 -46.07 -59.15 0.38
CA PRO A 37 -47.11 -58.33 -0.25
C PRO A 37 -48.40 -59.08 -0.58
N GLY A 38 -48.36 -60.42 -0.66
CA GLY A 38 -49.51 -61.29 -0.94
C GLY A 38 -50.38 -61.64 0.28
N MET A 39 -50.01 -61.22 1.50
CA MET A 39 -50.77 -61.53 2.72
C MET A 39 -52.15 -60.85 2.74
N SER A 40 -53.12 -61.48 3.40
CA SER A 40 -54.37 -60.83 3.83
C SER A 40 -54.19 -60.03 5.12
N ASP A 41 -55.14 -59.15 5.44
CA ASP A 41 -55.10 -58.34 6.67
C ASP A 41 -55.10 -59.21 7.95
N ALA A 42 -55.81 -60.34 7.93
CA ALA A 42 -55.84 -61.28 9.04
C ALA A 42 -54.47 -61.97 9.23
N GLU A 43 -53.80 -62.37 8.15
CA GLU A 43 -52.47 -62.96 8.19
C GLU A 43 -51.40 -61.95 8.61
N LEU A 44 -51.52 -60.70 8.15
CA LEU A 44 -50.67 -59.60 8.56
C LEU A 44 -50.77 -59.36 10.07
N ALA A 45 -51.98 -59.31 10.64
CA ALA A 45 -52.17 -59.14 12.07
C ALA A 45 -51.48 -60.25 12.89
N GLN A 46 -51.60 -61.51 12.45
CA GLN A 46 -50.89 -62.63 13.07
C GLN A 46 -49.36 -62.51 12.91
N ARG A 47 -48.87 -62.09 11.74
CA ARG A 47 -47.44 -61.92 11.46
C ARG A 47 -46.82 -60.84 12.35
N LEU A 48 -47.47 -59.67 12.44
CA LEU A 48 -47.01 -58.57 13.29
C LEU A 48 -46.97 -58.96 14.78
N ALA A 49 -47.97 -59.71 15.26
CA ALA A 49 -47.99 -60.21 16.63
C ALA A 49 -46.83 -61.19 16.90
N ALA A 50 -46.58 -62.13 15.98
CA ALA A 50 -45.50 -63.10 16.10
C ALA A 50 -44.12 -62.45 16.11
N VAL A 51 -43.88 -61.49 15.22
CA VAL A 51 -42.60 -60.77 15.11
C VAL A 51 -42.34 -59.89 16.34
N ARG A 52 -43.34 -59.14 16.81
CA ARG A 52 -43.22 -58.32 18.03
C ARG A 52 -42.97 -59.18 19.26
N SER A 53 -43.64 -60.33 19.37
CA SER A 53 -43.38 -61.30 20.43
C SER A 53 -41.94 -61.82 20.37
N HIS A 54 -41.42 -62.09 19.17
CA HIS A 54 -40.03 -62.52 18.97
C HIS A 54 -39.04 -61.43 19.39
N TRP A 55 -39.27 -60.17 19.03
CA TRP A 55 -38.41 -59.06 19.44
C TRP A 55 -38.41 -58.84 20.95
N ASN A 56 -39.56 -58.90 21.61
CA ASN A 56 -39.66 -58.79 23.07
C ASN A 56 -38.89 -59.91 23.78
N LYS A 57 -39.06 -61.17 23.33
CA LYS A 57 -38.28 -62.31 23.85
C LYS A 57 -36.79 -62.15 23.59
N GLY A 58 -36.39 -61.64 22.43
CA GLY A 58 -35.00 -61.39 22.07
C GLY A 58 -34.33 -60.28 22.89
N ALA A 59 -35.06 -59.20 23.20
CA ALA A 59 -34.59 -58.08 24.00
C ALA A 59 -34.38 -58.43 25.49
N GLN A 60 -35.15 -59.41 26.00
CA GLN A 60 -35.11 -59.88 27.39
C GLN A 60 -34.32 -61.19 27.57
N SER A 61 -33.78 -61.77 26.49
CA SER A 61 -33.11 -63.07 26.54
C SER A 61 -31.73 -62.97 27.19
N THR A 62 -31.48 -63.80 28.21
CA THR A 62 -30.16 -63.93 28.89
C THR A 62 -29.12 -64.68 28.06
N GLY A 63 -29.52 -65.38 26.99
CA GLY A 63 -28.63 -66.17 26.12
C GLY A 63 -28.15 -65.45 24.85
N LYS A 64 -28.56 -64.20 24.61
CA LYS A 64 -28.14 -63.41 23.44
C LYS A 64 -27.07 -62.38 23.81
N SER A 65 -26.19 -62.03 22.86
CA SER A 65 -25.16 -61.02 23.10
C SER A 65 -25.76 -59.63 23.37
N PRO A 66 -25.10 -58.77 24.17
CA PRO A 66 -25.59 -57.42 24.48
C PRO A 66 -25.89 -56.57 23.24
N ARG A 67 -25.08 -56.71 22.17
CA ARG A 67 -25.33 -56.05 20.88
C ARG A 67 -26.64 -56.50 20.24
N THR A 68 -26.92 -57.81 20.25
CA THR A 68 -28.14 -58.36 19.66
C THR A 68 -29.38 -57.95 20.46
N GLN A 69 -29.27 -57.90 21.79
CA GLN A 69 -30.34 -57.38 22.66
C GLN A 69 -30.63 -55.90 22.38
N ASN A 70 -29.60 -55.08 22.20
CA ASN A 70 -29.75 -53.67 21.86
C ASN A 70 -30.41 -53.46 20.50
N LEU A 71 -30.11 -54.31 19.51
CA LEU A 71 -30.79 -54.31 18.21
C LEU A 71 -32.30 -54.62 18.35
N TYR A 72 -32.67 -55.63 19.15
CA TYR A 72 -34.09 -55.92 19.42
C TYR A 72 -34.80 -54.77 20.15
N LYS A 73 -34.12 -54.11 21.11
CA LYS A 73 -34.65 -52.90 21.77
C LYS A 73 -34.84 -51.76 20.76
N ALA A 74 -33.93 -51.60 19.79
CA ALA A 74 -34.06 -50.61 18.73
C ALA A 74 -35.25 -50.92 17.80
N PHE A 75 -35.50 -52.19 17.47
CA PHE A 75 -36.68 -52.60 16.69
C PHE A 75 -37.99 -52.29 17.43
N LEU A 76 -38.06 -52.56 18.74
CA LEU A 76 -39.24 -52.25 19.54
C LEU A 76 -39.52 -50.75 19.61
N ARG A 77 -38.48 -49.92 19.83
CA ARG A 77 -38.62 -48.45 19.80
C ARG A 77 -39.12 -47.94 18.45
N ALA A 78 -38.59 -48.50 17.35
CA ALA A 78 -39.04 -48.13 16.01
C ALA A 78 -40.48 -48.59 15.71
N ASP A 79 -40.92 -49.73 16.26
CA ASP A 79 -42.32 -50.18 16.17
C ASP A 79 -43.29 -49.29 16.95
N GLU A 80 -42.90 -48.83 18.15
CA GLU A 80 -43.69 -47.86 18.92
C GLU A 80 -43.86 -46.54 18.17
N GLU A 81 -42.79 -46.05 17.55
CA GLU A 81 -42.82 -44.81 16.77
C GLU A 81 -43.67 -44.94 15.49
N LEU A 82 -43.59 -46.08 14.80
CA LEU A 82 -44.45 -46.37 13.66
C LEU A 82 -45.93 -46.45 14.06
N LYS A 83 -46.23 -47.08 15.20
CA LYS A 83 -47.60 -47.13 15.76
C LYS A 83 -48.11 -45.73 16.11
N ARG A 84 -47.26 -44.88 16.70
CA ARG A 84 -47.61 -43.49 17.03
C ARG A 84 -47.96 -42.68 15.78
N THR A 85 -47.25 -42.92 14.68
CA THR A 85 -47.37 -42.14 13.44
C THR A 85 -48.50 -42.63 12.52
N HIS A 86 -48.68 -43.94 12.36
CA HIS A 86 -49.60 -44.53 11.39
C HIS A 86 -50.78 -45.30 12.01
N GLY A 87 -50.75 -45.53 13.33
CA GLY A 87 -51.87 -46.09 14.09
C GLY A 87 -52.41 -47.40 13.51
N ALA A 88 -53.74 -47.46 13.33
CA ALA A 88 -54.45 -48.63 12.84
C ALA A 88 -54.12 -49.01 11.37
N GLN A 89 -53.54 -48.09 10.58
CA GLN A 89 -53.24 -48.35 9.17
C GLN A 89 -52.17 -49.44 8.99
N LEU A 90 -51.28 -49.63 9.97
CA LEU A 90 -50.28 -50.70 9.99
C LEU A 90 -50.89 -52.11 9.97
N GLY A 91 -52.17 -52.24 10.37
CA GLY A 91 -52.91 -53.50 10.34
C GLY A 91 -53.47 -53.88 8.97
N THR A 92 -53.30 -53.03 7.95
CA THR A 92 -53.84 -53.26 6.60
C THR A 92 -52.71 -53.50 5.59
N ILE A 93 -52.79 -54.57 4.78
CA ILE A 93 -51.77 -54.89 3.77
C ILE A 93 -51.69 -53.81 2.68
N GLY A 94 -52.79 -53.09 2.45
CA GLY A 94 -52.83 -51.95 1.52
C GLY A 94 -51.86 -50.83 1.90
N TRP A 95 -51.62 -50.59 3.19
CA TRP A 95 -50.62 -49.62 3.64
C TRP A 95 -49.20 -50.09 3.28
N TRP A 96 -48.87 -51.35 3.55
CA TRP A 96 -47.57 -51.94 3.26
C TRP A 96 -47.25 -51.93 1.76
N ARG A 97 -48.23 -52.24 0.91
CA ARG A 97 -48.09 -52.16 -0.57
C ARG A 97 -47.85 -50.72 -1.04
N ARG A 98 -48.62 -49.75 -0.54
CA ARG A 98 -48.42 -48.33 -0.89
C ARG A 98 -47.07 -47.81 -0.42
N HIS A 99 -46.64 -48.20 0.78
CA HIS A 99 -45.32 -47.86 1.31
C HIS A 99 -44.19 -48.46 0.46
N GLN A 100 -44.33 -49.72 0.02
CA GLN A 100 -43.39 -50.36 -0.90
C GLN A 100 -43.36 -49.69 -2.29
N GLN A 101 -44.51 -49.34 -2.86
CA GLN A 101 -44.60 -48.67 -4.15
C GLN A 101 -44.03 -47.25 -4.11
N ALA A 102 -44.34 -46.48 -3.06
CA ALA A 102 -43.76 -45.16 -2.83
C ALA A 102 -42.23 -45.22 -2.69
N ARG A 103 -41.71 -46.26 -2.01
CA ARG A 103 -40.26 -46.52 -1.91
C ARG A 103 -39.63 -46.89 -3.25
N ALA A 104 -40.25 -47.77 -4.03
CA ALA A 104 -39.72 -48.16 -5.34
C ALA A 104 -39.65 -46.95 -6.30
N GLY A 105 -40.65 -46.06 -6.27
CA GLY A 105 -40.62 -44.80 -7.02
C GLY A 105 -39.54 -43.83 -6.54
N ALA A 106 -39.36 -43.67 -5.23
CA ALA A 106 -38.33 -42.80 -4.66
C ALA A 106 -36.90 -43.30 -5.00
N ARG A 107 -36.66 -44.62 -4.95
CA ARG A 107 -35.36 -45.23 -5.26
C ARG A 107 -34.98 -45.18 -6.73
N GLN A 108 -35.95 -45.23 -7.65
CA GLN A 108 -35.65 -45.01 -9.07
C GLN A 108 -35.13 -43.59 -9.30
N GLY A 109 -35.64 -42.61 -8.55
CA GLY A 109 -35.10 -41.24 -8.51
C GLY A 109 -33.64 -41.21 -8.08
N GLU A 110 -33.29 -41.92 -7.01
CA GLU A 110 -31.90 -42.03 -6.50
C GLU A 110 -30.95 -42.70 -7.52
N ILE A 111 -31.41 -43.75 -8.21
CA ILE A 111 -30.64 -44.42 -9.28
C ILE A 111 -30.42 -43.47 -10.46
N ASP A 112 -31.45 -42.69 -10.82
CA ASP A 112 -31.39 -41.75 -11.94
C ASP A 112 -30.50 -40.55 -11.62
N GLU A 113 -30.53 -40.07 -10.39
CA GLU A 113 -29.66 -39.03 -9.86
C GLU A 113 -28.20 -39.48 -9.83
N LEU A 114 -27.92 -40.70 -9.35
CA LEU A 114 -26.58 -41.27 -9.39
C LEU A 114 -26.10 -41.46 -10.84
N ALA A 115 -26.94 -41.99 -11.74
CA ALA A 115 -26.58 -42.17 -13.14
C ALA A 115 -26.32 -40.83 -13.86
N ALA A 116 -27.08 -39.78 -13.53
CA ALA A 116 -26.86 -38.44 -14.07
C ALA A 116 -25.51 -37.88 -13.57
N THR A 117 -25.24 -37.99 -12.27
CA THR A 117 -23.98 -37.55 -11.65
C THR A 117 -22.78 -38.28 -12.24
N LEU A 118 -22.86 -39.62 -12.36
CA LEU A 118 -21.79 -40.44 -12.95
C LEU A 118 -21.52 -40.07 -14.40
N ARG A 119 -22.55 -39.78 -15.19
CA ARG A 119 -22.39 -39.36 -16.58
C ARG A 119 -21.74 -37.99 -16.69
N THR A 120 -22.15 -37.03 -15.85
CA THR A 120 -21.57 -35.68 -15.85
C THR A 120 -20.11 -35.69 -15.40
N SER A 121 -19.76 -36.45 -14.35
CA SER A 121 -18.42 -36.43 -13.76
C SER A 121 -17.43 -37.38 -14.44
N PHE A 122 -17.89 -38.51 -14.99
CA PHE A 122 -17.01 -39.57 -15.51
C PHE A 122 -17.37 -40.04 -16.92
N GLY A 123 -18.43 -39.51 -17.54
CA GLY A 123 -18.92 -39.97 -18.84
C GLY A 123 -17.96 -39.72 -20.01
N GLU A 124 -17.06 -38.74 -19.91
CA GLU A 124 -16.06 -38.47 -20.96
C GLU A 124 -15.03 -39.59 -21.13
N LEU A 125 -14.58 -40.17 -20.01
CA LEU A 125 -13.59 -41.25 -19.99
C LEU A 125 -14.25 -42.64 -19.89
N GLY A 126 -15.45 -42.69 -19.30
CA GLY A 126 -16.24 -43.91 -19.11
C GLY A 126 -15.65 -44.87 -18.07
N LEU A 127 -14.72 -44.43 -17.23
CA LEU A 127 -14.03 -45.25 -16.24
C LEU A 127 -14.07 -44.60 -14.85
N ILE A 128 -14.26 -45.40 -13.80
CA ILE A 128 -14.29 -44.97 -12.40
C ILE A 128 -13.62 -46.02 -11.50
N THR A 129 -12.99 -45.60 -10.39
CA THR A 129 -12.49 -46.53 -9.37
C THR A 129 -13.59 -46.94 -8.38
N ASP A 130 -13.45 -48.09 -7.71
CA ASP A 130 -14.37 -48.49 -6.62
C ASP A 130 -14.46 -47.44 -5.51
N GLY A 131 -13.34 -46.80 -5.17
CA GLY A 131 -13.28 -45.75 -4.16
C GLY A 131 -14.04 -44.48 -4.56
N GLN A 132 -13.92 -44.05 -5.82
CA GLN A 132 -14.68 -42.91 -6.34
C GLN A 132 -16.17 -43.23 -6.45
N LEU A 133 -16.54 -44.44 -6.88
CA LEU A 133 -17.95 -44.86 -6.91
C LEU A 133 -18.56 -44.79 -5.50
N ALA A 134 -17.86 -45.32 -4.49
CA ALA A 134 -18.29 -45.22 -3.10
C ALA A 134 -18.34 -43.78 -2.57
N ALA A 135 -17.46 -42.89 -3.05
CA ALA A 135 -17.49 -41.46 -2.71
C ALA A 135 -18.67 -40.74 -3.37
N THR A 136 -18.93 -40.98 -4.65
CA THR A 136 -20.08 -40.42 -5.37
C THR A 136 -21.40 -40.89 -4.76
N MET A 137 -21.52 -42.18 -4.41
CA MET A 137 -22.69 -42.71 -3.71
C MET A 137 -22.93 -42.04 -2.35
N ARG A 138 -21.85 -41.76 -1.59
CA ARG A 138 -21.95 -40.99 -0.33
C ARG A 138 -22.39 -39.54 -0.58
N ALA A 139 -21.86 -38.91 -1.63
CA ALA A 139 -22.16 -37.51 -1.97
C ALA A 139 -23.61 -37.31 -2.43
N THR A 140 -24.14 -38.24 -3.22
CA THR A 140 -25.56 -38.23 -3.64
C THR A 140 -26.50 -38.81 -2.58
N SER A 141 -26.00 -39.10 -1.37
CA SER A 141 -26.77 -39.72 -0.26
C SER A 141 -27.51 -41.01 -0.65
N ALA A 142 -27.03 -41.70 -1.69
CA ALA A 142 -27.69 -42.86 -2.26
C ALA A 142 -27.25 -44.12 -1.50
N ALA A 143 -28.11 -44.64 -0.61
CA ALA A 143 -27.91 -45.91 0.08
C ALA A 143 -28.34 -47.10 -0.81
N LEU A 144 -27.75 -47.18 -2.01
CA LEU A 144 -28.09 -48.19 -3.02
C LEU A 144 -27.34 -49.50 -2.75
N ALA A 145 -28.02 -50.60 -3.04
CA ALA A 145 -27.42 -51.93 -3.04
C ALA A 145 -26.46 -52.10 -4.23
N PRO A 146 -25.52 -53.07 -4.19
CA PRO A 146 -24.52 -53.26 -5.25
C PRO A 146 -25.10 -53.48 -6.66
N ASP A 147 -26.25 -54.13 -6.76
CA ASP A 147 -26.98 -54.37 -8.00
C ASP A 147 -27.63 -53.10 -8.57
N GLU A 148 -28.16 -52.24 -7.69
CA GLU A 148 -28.71 -50.92 -8.04
C GLU A 148 -27.60 -49.96 -8.52
N ALA A 149 -26.43 -49.96 -7.85
CA ALA A 149 -25.26 -49.19 -8.29
C ALA A 149 -24.71 -49.67 -9.65
N ALA A 150 -24.69 -50.99 -9.88
CA ALA A 150 -24.33 -51.57 -11.17
C ALA A 150 -25.32 -51.17 -12.29
N HIS A 151 -26.60 -50.99 -11.97
CA HIS A 151 -27.59 -50.46 -12.91
C HIS A 151 -27.31 -48.99 -13.26
N ALA A 152 -27.00 -48.14 -12.27
CA ALA A 152 -26.65 -46.74 -12.50
C ALA A 152 -25.40 -46.58 -13.36
N LEU A 153 -24.36 -47.39 -13.14
CA LEU A 153 -23.13 -47.43 -13.95
C LEU A 153 -23.42 -47.76 -15.42
N ARG A 154 -24.19 -48.82 -15.69
CA ARG A 154 -24.60 -49.19 -17.05
C ARG A 154 -25.41 -48.08 -17.71
N LYS A 155 -26.34 -47.47 -16.99
CA LYS A 155 -27.14 -46.35 -17.51
C LYS A 155 -26.24 -45.16 -17.87
N ALA A 156 -25.23 -44.86 -17.05
CA ALA A 156 -24.27 -43.78 -17.25
C ALA A 156 -23.24 -44.05 -18.37
N GLY A 157 -23.05 -45.31 -18.79
CA GLY A 157 -21.99 -45.69 -19.73
C GLY A 157 -20.59 -45.72 -19.08
N VAL A 158 -20.54 -45.90 -17.77
CA VAL A 158 -19.30 -45.87 -16.97
C VAL A 158 -19.03 -47.28 -16.43
N SER A 159 -17.78 -47.73 -16.53
CA SER A 159 -17.33 -49.03 -16.03
C SER A 159 -16.35 -48.84 -14.88
N VAL A 160 -16.40 -49.76 -13.90
CA VAL A 160 -15.40 -49.80 -12.84
C VAL A 160 -14.11 -50.38 -13.39
N SER A 161 -12.98 -49.69 -13.16
CA SER A 161 -11.65 -50.16 -13.54
C SER A 161 -10.63 -49.81 -12.45
N THR A 162 -9.58 -50.61 -12.35
CA THR A 162 -8.44 -50.37 -11.47
C THR A 162 -7.31 -49.69 -12.25
N PRO A 163 -6.72 -48.59 -11.75
CA PRO A 163 -5.57 -47.96 -12.39
C PRO A 163 -4.42 -48.97 -12.56
N THR A 164 -3.77 -48.94 -13.72
CA THR A 164 -2.62 -49.81 -14.02
C THR A 164 -1.33 -49.09 -13.64
N GLU A 165 -0.32 -49.84 -13.18
CA GLU A 165 1.00 -49.27 -12.89
C GLU A 165 1.71 -48.85 -14.19
N LEU A 166 2.02 -47.57 -14.32
CA LEU A 166 2.67 -46.98 -15.48
C LEU A 166 4.15 -46.67 -15.20
N PRO A 167 5.06 -46.80 -16.19
CA PRO A 167 6.46 -46.48 -16.01
C PRO A 167 6.64 -44.99 -15.70
N ARG A 168 7.38 -44.68 -14.62
CA ARG A 168 7.61 -43.30 -14.13
C ARG A 168 8.94 -42.70 -14.56
N SER A 169 9.82 -43.51 -15.14
CA SER A 169 11.08 -43.07 -15.72
C SER A 169 11.28 -43.72 -17.08
N SER A 170 12.00 -43.03 -17.97
CA SER A 170 12.42 -43.57 -19.26
C SER A 170 13.48 -44.67 -19.11
N GLY A 171 14.16 -44.74 -17.97
CA GLY A 171 15.35 -45.57 -17.75
C GLY A 171 16.60 -45.06 -18.47
N LEU A 172 16.51 -43.94 -19.20
CA LEU A 172 17.63 -43.24 -19.81
C LEU A 172 18.02 -42.02 -18.96
N PRO A 173 19.29 -41.58 -19.01
CA PRO A 173 19.67 -40.29 -18.44
C PRO A 173 18.80 -39.15 -19.01
N PRO A 174 18.38 -38.15 -18.20
CA PRO A 174 17.45 -37.11 -18.64
C PRO A 174 17.89 -36.34 -19.90
N THR A 175 19.19 -36.10 -20.04
CA THR A 175 19.78 -35.43 -21.21
C THR A 175 19.66 -36.28 -22.47
N VAL A 176 19.91 -37.59 -22.36
CA VAL A 176 19.82 -38.55 -23.46
C VAL A 176 18.36 -38.74 -23.90
N TYR A 177 17.44 -38.81 -22.94
CA TYR A 177 16.02 -38.91 -23.24
C TYR A 177 15.47 -37.63 -23.91
N ARG A 178 15.91 -36.43 -23.46
CA ARG A 178 15.56 -35.17 -24.12
C ARG A 178 16.06 -35.15 -25.56
N ALA A 179 17.29 -35.59 -25.79
CA ALA A 179 17.84 -35.72 -27.14
C ALA A 179 16.99 -36.68 -27.99
N LEU A 180 16.60 -37.84 -27.46
CA LEU A 180 15.72 -38.78 -28.16
C LEU A 180 14.39 -38.14 -28.58
N ARG A 181 13.75 -37.37 -27.70
CA ARG A 181 12.50 -36.65 -28.02
C ARG A 181 12.69 -35.64 -29.13
N THR A 182 13.76 -34.85 -29.08
CA THR A 182 14.09 -33.87 -30.12
C THR A 182 14.28 -34.56 -31.47
N GLN A 183 15.05 -35.65 -31.51
CA GLN A 183 15.32 -36.37 -32.76
C GLN A 183 14.08 -37.06 -33.34
N LEU A 184 13.17 -37.57 -32.50
CA LEU A 184 11.89 -38.10 -32.97
C LEU A 184 11.01 -37.02 -33.62
N ALA A 185 10.95 -35.83 -32.99
CA ALA A 185 10.22 -34.69 -33.53
C ALA A 185 10.83 -34.19 -34.86
N ASP A 186 12.15 -34.04 -34.92
CA ASP A 186 12.87 -33.61 -36.13
C ASP A 186 12.74 -34.64 -37.27
N ALA A 187 12.68 -35.94 -36.92
CA ALA A 187 12.40 -37.01 -37.85
C ALA A 187 10.93 -37.10 -38.29
N GLN A 188 10.03 -36.29 -37.70
CA GLN A 188 8.57 -36.31 -37.90
C GLN A 188 7.94 -37.68 -37.62
N VAL A 189 8.43 -38.38 -36.60
CA VAL A 189 7.92 -39.69 -36.18
C VAL A 189 7.21 -39.53 -34.84
N ALA A 190 5.95 -39.99 -34.76
CA ALA A 190 5.11 -39.74 -33.60
C ALA A 190 5.47 -40.63 -32.39
N THR A 191 6.03 -41.81 -32.62
CA THR A 191 6.35 -42.77 -31.53
C THR A 191 7.60 -43.59 -31.84
N ILE A 192 8.25 -44.11 -30.79
CA ILE A 192 9.34 -45.09 -30.93
C ILE A 192 8.87 -46.34 -31.70
N ALA A 193 7.62 -46.79 -31.49
CA ALA A 193 7.06 -47.93 -32.23
C ALA A 193 7.00 -47.68 -33.75
N GLU A 194 6.62 -46.46 -34.16
CA GLU A 194 6.60 -46.07 -35.56
C GLU A 194 8.01 -45.92 -36.15
N LEU A 195 8.98 -45.44 -35.36
CA LEU A 195 10.38 -45.41 -35.78
C LEU A 195 10.92 -46.83 -36.07
N LEU A 196 10.57 -47.79 -35.20
CA LEU A 196 11.05 -49.17 -35.31
C LEU A 196 10.33 -50.02 -36.35
N HIS A 197 9.09 -49.72 -36.69
CA HIS A 197 8.28 -50.57 -37.57
C HIS A 197 7.73 -49.85 -38.82
N GLY A 198 7.92 -48.54 -38.93
CA GLY A 198 7.24 -47.71 -39.91
C GLY A 198 5.79 -47.44 -39.53
N ARG A 199 5.01 -46.94 -40.50
CA ARG A 199 3.63 -46.49 -40.28
C ARG A 199 2.73 -47.63 -39.77
N LEU A 200 2.18 -47.46 -38.58
CA LEU A 200 1.23 -48.39 -37.95
C LEU A 200 -0.20 -47.85 -38.07
N THR A 201 -1.19 -48.75 -38.25
CA THR A 201 -2.61 -48.38 -38.21
C THR A 201 -3.20 -48.43 -36.80
N GLY A 202 -2.57 -49.18 -35.90
CA GLY A 202 -2.93 -49.27 -34.49
C GLY A 202 -1.95 -50.15 -33.70
N PHE A 203 -1.74 -49.87 -32.42
CA PHE A 203 -0.99 -50.74 -31.52
C PHE A 203 -1.50 -50.72 -30.08
N ALA A 204 -1.20 -51.78 -29.34
CA ALA A 204 -1.39 -51.97 -27.91
C ALA A 204 -0.01 -52.17 -27.27
N ILE A 205 0.21 -51.67 -26.05
CA ILE A 205 1.50 -51.67 -25.37
C ILE A 205 1.41 -51.78 -23.83
N LEU A 206 0.26 -51.52 -23.20
CA LEU A 206 0.13 -51.48 -21.73
C LEU A 206 0.56 -52.78 -21.07
N GLU A 207 0.03 -53.91 -21.53
CA GLU A 207 0.42 -55.24 -21.05
C GLU A 207 1.51 -55.86 -21.92
N SER A 208 1.34 -55.81 -23.23
CA SER A 208 2.27 -56.38 -24.22
C SER A 208 2.18 -55.60 -25.53
N PHE A 209 3.29 -55.54 -26.27
CA PHE A 209 3.30 -54.85 -27.55
C PHE A 209 2.65 -55.70 -28.66
N ARG A 210 1.57 -55.19 -29.26
CA ARG A 210 0.92 -55.77 -30.45
C ARG A 210 0.60 -54.64 -31.41
N CYS A 211 0.84 -54.81 -32.70
CA CYS A 211 0.59 -53.77 -33.69
C CYS A 211 -0.06 -54.31 -34.96
N THR A 212 -0.64 -53.41 -35.75
CA THR A 212 -1.18 -53.68 -37.08
C THR A 212 -0.48 -52.78 -38.09
N PRO A 213 0.16 -53.33 -39.15
CA PRO A 213 0.37 -54.76 -39.42
C PRO A 213 1.26 -55.42 -38.36
N GLY A 214 1.07 -56.73 -38.14
CA GLY A 214 1.78 -57.48 -37.09
C GLY A 214 3.30 -57.53 -37.33
N GLN A 215 4.08 -57.21 -36.30
CA GLN A 215 5.54 -57.20 -36.34
C GLN A 215 6.11 -58.25 -35.40
N PRO A 216 6.70 -59.35 -35.90
CA PRO A 216 7.19 -60.45 -35.07
C PRO A 216 8.40 -60.07 -34.22
N GLU A 217 9.15 -59.03 -34.60
CA GLU A 217 10.32 -58.55 -33.85
C GLU A 217 9.94 -57.76 -32.58
N GLY A 218 8.70 -57.26 -32.48
CA GLY A 218 8.22 -56.44 -31.36
C GLY A 218 9.13 -55.26 -31.00
N LEU A 219 9.07 -54.79 -29.76
CA LEU A 219 9.97 -53.75 -29.24
C LEU A 219 11.25 -54.38 -28.66
N THR A 220 12.11 -54.92 -29.53
CA THR A 220 13.35 -55.61 -29.13
C THR A 220 14.59 -55.01 -29.80
N GLY A 221 15.79 -55.36 -29.31
CA GLY A 221 17.05 -54.95 -29.96
C GLY A 221 17.15 -55.36 -31.43
N LYS A 222 16.58 -56.51 -31.81
CA LYS A 222 16.51 -56.95 -33.22
C LYS A 222 15.69 -55.98 -34.07
N ALA A 223 14.59 -55.45 -33.54
CA ALA A 223 13.80 -54.43 -34.23
C ALA A 223 14.58 -53.13 -34.44
N VAL A 224 15.43 -52.74 -33.47
CA VAL A 224 16.32 -51.58 -33.59
C VAL A 224 17.36 -51.79 -34.69
N ASP A 225 17.98 -52.98 -34.75
CA ASP A 225 18.97 -53.31 -35.77
C ASP A 225 18.34 -53.33 -37.18
N SER A 226 17.16 -53.97 -37.30
CA SER A 226 16.36 -53.98 -38.52
C SER A 226 15.97 -52.57 -38.96
N ALA A 227 15.54 -51.70 -38.03
CA ALA A 227 15.22 -50.31 -38.31
C ALA A 227 16.44 -49.49 -38.75
N THR A 228 17.58 -49.67 -38.08
CA THR A 228 18.86 -49.03 -38.42
C THR A 228 19.32 -49.43 -39.82
N ALA A 229 19.23 -50.71 -40.17
CA ALA A 229 19.57 -51.19 -41.51
C ALA A 229 18.63 -50.63 -42.59
N ARG A 230 17.32 -50.49 -42.30
CA ARG A 230 16.36 -49.85 -43.22
C ARG A 230 16.66 -48.37 -43.40
N GLU A 231 17.00 -47.65 -42.33
CA GLU A 231 17.26 -46.21 -42.39
C GLU A 231 18.62 -45.87 -43.02
N ASN A 232 19.62 -46.73 -42.87
CA ASN A 232 20.90 -46.57 -43.57
C ASN A 232 20.79 -46.78 -45.09
N LYS A 233 19.80 -47.57 -45.54
CA LYS A 233 19.50 -47.75 -46.98
C LYS A 233 18.71 -46.57 -47.57
N ARG A 234 18.09 -45.73 -46.74
CA ARG A 234 17.36 -44.53 -47.16
C ARG A 234 18.29 -43.32 -47.13
N SER A 235 18.26 -42.50 -48.17
CA SER A 235 18.94 -41.20 -48.19
C SER A 235 18.06 -40.14 -47.51
N GLY A 236 18.41 -39.73 -46.29
CA GLY A 236 18.08 -38.35 -45.88
C GLY A 236 17.46 -38.07 -44.49
N ASN A 237 17.27 -39.03 -43.57
CA ASN A 237 16.79 -38.66 -42.22
C ASN A 237 17.87 -38.85 -41.15
N GLN A 238 18.72 -37.82 -41.01
CA GLN A 238 19.80 -37.81 -40.01
C GLN A 238 19.24 -37.92 -38.58
N ALA A 239 18.11 -37.26 -38.31
CA ALA A 239 17.47 -37.31 -37.00
C ALA A 239 16.97 -38.72 -36.64
N ALA A 240 16.38 -39.45 -37.59
CA ALA A 240 15.98 -40.84 -37.38
C ALA A 240 17.18 -41.75 -37.06
N ARG A 241 18.34 -41.53 -37.69
CA ARG A 241 19.57 -42.29 -37.40
C ARG A 241 20.11 -42.01 -36.01
N GLU A 242 20.10 -40.75 -35.58
CA GLU A 242 20.53 -40.35 -34.24
C GLU A 242 19.60 -40.94 -33.16
N ALA A 243 18.28 -40.91 -33.38
CA ALA A 243 17.31 -41.57 -32.52
C ALA A 243 17.52 -43.09 -32.43
N LEU A 244 17.73 -43.77 -33.57
CA LEU A 244 18.04 -45.21 -33.62
C LEU A 244 19.38 -45.53 -32.92
N GLY A 245 20.36 -44.64 -32.98
CA GLY A 245 21.61 -44.74 -32.23
C GLY A 245 21.40 -44.75 -30.72
N ILE A 246 20.53 -43.86 -30.21
CA ILE A 246 20.14 -43.83 -28.78
C ILE A 246 19.42 -45.13 -28.39
N LEU A 247 18.47 -45.59 -29.21
CA LEU A 247 17.74 -46.85 -28.95
C LEU A 247 18.65 -48.08 -29.02
N SER A 248 19.67 -48.08 -29.88
CA SER A 248 20.67 -49.15 -29.94
C SER A 248 21.50 -49.19 -28.67
N GLY A 249 21.91 -48.02 -28.15
CA GLY A 249 22.56 -47.90 -26.84
C GLY A 249 21.68 -48.42 -25.71
N ALA A 250 20.40 -48.05 -25.70
CA ALA A 250 19.41 -48.52 -24.72
C ALA A 250 19.23 -50.05 -24.75
N ALA A 251 19.12 -50.63 -25.95
CA ALA A 251 19.00 -52.07 -26.13
C ALA A 251 20.24 -52.84 -25.65
N LYS A 252 21.46 -52.31 -25.94
CA LYS A 252 22.72 -52.88 -25.47
C LYS A 252 22.87 -52.81 -23.94
N ALA A 253 22.29 -51.78 -23.31
CA ALA A 253 22.21 -51.65 -21.86
C ALA A 253 21.08 -52.49 -21.23
N ALA A 254 20.45 -53.39 -21.99
CA ALA A 254 19.34 -54.25 -21.57
C ALA A 254 18.12 -53.47 -21.02
N LEU A 255 17.88 -52.24 -21.51
CA LEU A 255 16.71 -51.47 -21.14
C LEU A 255 15.44 -52.04 -21.78
N ASP A 256 14.35 -52.09 -21.02
CA ASP A 256 13.03 -52.50 -21.51
C ASP A 256 12.46 -51.44 -22.47
N LEU A 257 12.62 -51.68 -23.78
CA LEU A 257 12.16 -50.79 -24.84
C LEU A 257 10.63 -50.62 -24.84
N ARG A 258 9.86 -51.58 -24.32
CA ARG A 258 8.41 -51.44 -24.16
C ARG A 258 8.09 -50.41 -23.10
N LYS A 259 8.74 -50.49 -21.93
CA LYS A 259 8.60 -49.48 -20.87
C LYS A 259 9.08 -48.11 -21.31
N LEU A 260 10.19 -48.02 -22.05
CA LEU A 260 10.67 -46.75 -22.63
C LEU A 260 9.65 -46.16 -23.63
N THR A 261 9.09 -46.99 -24.51
CA THR A 261 8.09 -46.55 -25.49
C THR A 261 6.79 -46.11 -24.81
N LEU A 262 6.34 -46.86 -23.81
CA LEU A 262 5.17 -46.49 -23.00
C LEU A 262 5.43 -45.20 -22.21
N PHE A 263 6.61 -45.04 -21.59
CA PHE A 263 6.99 -43.81 -20.92
C PHE A 263 6.97 -42.62 -21.88
N HIS A 264 7.58 -42.75 -23.06
CA HIS A 264 7.61 -41.69 -24.07
C HIS A 264 6.20 -41.24 -24.48
N LEU A 265 5.30 -42.20 -24.72
CA LEU A 265 3.91 -41.92 -25.09
C LEU A 265 3.15 -41.18 -23.98
N LEU A 266 3.41 -41.54 -22.71
CA LEU A 266 2.73 -40.97 -21.55
C LEU A 266 3.35 -39.67 -21.04
N ASP A 267 4.61 -39.40 -21.35
CA ASP A 267 5.34 -38.20 -20.90
C ASP A 267 4.64 -36.93 -21.40
N ASP A 268 4.23 -36.91 -22.67
CA ASP A 268 3.47 -35.80 -23.23
C ASP A 268 2.04 -35.71 -22.64
N VAL A 269 1.40 -36.86 -22.38
CA VAL A 269 0.07 -36.91 -21.74
C VAL A 269 0.13 -36.35 -20.31
N ARG A 270 1.17 -36.69 -19.55
CA ARG A 270 1.43 -36.17 -18.20
C ARG A 270 1.72 -34.67 -18.23
N GLU A 271 2.47 -34.19 -19.21
CA GLU A 271 2.74 -32.77 -19.39
C GLU A 271 1.45 -31.99 -19.68
N HIS A 272 0.63 -32.42 -20.64
CA HIS A 272 -0.64 -31.75 -20.94
C HIS A 272 -1.64 -31.82 -19.79
N HIS A 273 -1.69 -32.93 -19.05
CA HIS A 273 -2.49 -33.03 -17.84
C HIS A 273 -2.04 -32.01 -16.77
N ARG A 274 -0.72 -31.86 -16.55
CA ARG A 274 -0.16 -30.82 -15.64
C ARG A 274 -0.52 -29.40 -16.09
N GLN A 275 -0.73 -29.19 -17.38
CA GLN A 275 -1.17 -27.91 -17.95
C GLN A 275 -2.70 -27.74 -17.91
N GLY A 276 -3.45 -28.68 -17.33
CA GLY A 276 -4.90 -28.59 -17.15
C GLY A 276 -5.72 -29.07 -18.35
N ALA A 277 -5.14 -29.85 -19.27
CA ALA A 277 -5.89 -30.39 -20.41
C ALA A 277 -7.00 -31.36 -19.97
N PRO A 278 -8.21 -31.28 -20.57
CA PRO A 278 -9.31 -32.18 -20.22
C PRO A 278 -9.04 -33.62 -20.69
N PRO A 279 -9.63 -34.65 -20.06
CA PRO A 279 -9.42 -36.06 -20.42
C PRO A 279 -9.65 -36.38 -21.91
N THR A 280 -10.63 -35.71 -22.53
CA THR A 280 -10.93 -35.83 -23.97
C THR A 280 -9.78 -35.40 -24.88
N ALA A 281 -9.03 -34.36 -24.51
CA ALA A 281 -7.86 -33.90 -25.25
C ALA A 281 -6.71 -34.92 -25.14
N LEU A 282 -6.50 -35.48 -23.95
CA LEU A 282 -5.49 -36.51 -23.70
C LEU A 282 -5.79 -37.80 -24.48
N LEU A 283 -7.06 -38.21 -24.56
CA LEU A 283 -7.47 -39.35 -25.39
C LEU A 283 -7.23 -39.09 -26.88
N THR A 284 -7.55 -37.88 -27.34
CA THR A 284 -7.34 -37.49 -28.75
C THR A 284 -5.87 -37.61 -29.13
N GLN A 285 -4.95 -37.21 -28.25
CA GLN A 285 -3.52 -37.35 -28.46
C GLN A 285 -3.08 -38.81 -28.57
N LEU A 286 -3.53 -39.70 -27.67
CA LEU A 286 -3.20 -41.12 -27.75
C LEU A 286 -3.79 -41.81 -28.99
N HIS A 287 -4.98 -41.40 -29.43
CA HIS A 287 -5.57 -41.87 -30.69
C HIS A 287 -4.80 -41.38 -31.92
N GLN A 288 -4.29 -40.14 -31.90
CA GLN A 288 -3.40 -39.63 -32.96
C GLN A 288 -2.09 -40.44 -33.03
N ALA A 289 -1.57 -40.84 -31.87
CA ALA A 289 -0.45 -41.77 -31.75
C ALA A 289 -0.80 -43.23 -32.13
N ARG A 290 -2.05 -43.51 -32.51
CA ARG A 290 -2.54 -44.85 -32.94
C ARG A 290 -2.56 -45.90 -31.83
N LEU A 291 -2.63 -45.49 -30.56
CA LEU A 291 -2.86 -46.43 -29.46
C LEU A 291 -4.29 -46.99 -29.55
N ASP A 292 -4.46 -48.27 -29.20
CA ASP A 292 -5.76 -48.93 -29.11
C ASP A 292 -6.74 -48.12 -28.23
N PRO A 293 -8.00 -47.89 -28.66
CA PRO A 293 -8.94 -47.03 -27.91
C PRO A 293 -9.28 -47.51 -26.49
N ALA A 294 -9.20 -48.81 -26.20
CA ALA A 294 -9.41 -49.32 -24.85
C ALA A 294 -8.17 -49.08 -23.99
N GLU A 295 -6.97 -49.33 -24.52
CA GLU A 295 -5.73 -49.01 -23.82
C GLU A 295 -5.52 -47.51 -23.65
N ALA A 296 -5.93 -46.67 -24.59
CA ALA A 296 -5.86 -45.21 -24.47
C ALA A 296 -6.71 -44.70 -23.29
N ARG A 297 -7.93 -45.22 -23.15
CA ARG A 297 -8.79 -44.92 -21.99
C ARG A 297 -8.18 -45.39 -20.68
N GLN A 298 -7.67 -46.63 -20.64
CA GLN A 298 -7.02 -47.16 -19.45
C GLN A 298 -5.73 -46.40 -19.09
N ALA A 299 -4.96 -45.95 -20.09
CA ALA A 299 -3.75 -45.17 -19.91
C ALA A 299 -4.04 -43.78 -19.34
N VAL A 300 -4.98 -43.03 -19.94
CA VAL A 300 -5.42 -41.72 -19.40
C VAL A 300 -6.01 -41.90 -18.01
N PHE A 301 -6.87 -42.90 -17.81
CA PHE A 301 -7.40 -43.22 -16.48
C PHE A 301 -6.28 -43.46 -15.48
N SER A 302 -5.28 -44.25 -15.85
CA SER A 302 -4.15 -44.53 -14.97
C SER A 302 -3.31 -43.28 -14.69
N VAL A 303 -3.08 -42.38 -15.67
CA VAL A 303 -2.37 -41.10 -15.47
C VAL A 303 -3.14 -40.13 -14.59
N LEU A 304 -4.47 -40.01 -14.75
CA LEU A 304 -5.29 -39.16 -13.87
C LEU A 304 -5.30 -39.66 -12.43
N HIS A 305 -5.08 -40.98 -12.26
CA HIS A 305 -4.97 -41.65 -10.97
C HIS A 305 -3.51 -41.95 -10.59
N GLU A 306 -2.54 -41.39 -11.32
CA GLU A 306 -1.19 -41.22 -10.80
C GLU A 306 -1.31 -40.17 -9.71
N THR A 307 -1.70 -40.62 -8.53
CA THR A 307 -1.37 -39.88 -7.33
C THR A 307 0.12 -39.62 -7.44
N VAL A 308 0.51 -38.34 -7.37
CA VAL A 308 1.89 -37.98 -7.07
C VAL A 308 2.19 -38.79 -5.82
N THR A 309 2.86 -39.91 -6.01
CA THR A 309 3.41 -40.65 -4.89
C THR A 309 4.56 -39.75 -4.51
N SER A 310 4.23 -38.79 -3.66
CA SER A 310 5.15 -38.33 -2.65
C SER A 310 5.88 -39.57 -2.14
N PRO A 311 7.21 -39.48 -1.97
CA PRO A 311 8.03 -40.62 -1.58
C PRO A 311 7.34 -41.36 -0.44
N ALA A 312 7.40 -42.70 -0.46
CA ALA A 312 6.80 -43.56 0.56
C ALA A 312 6.72 -42.83 1.90
N THR A 313 5.50 -42.59 2.40
CA THR A 313 5.31 -41.85 3.65
C THR A 313 6.07 -42.58 4.75
N ASP A 314 7.25 -42.05 5.06
CA ASP A 314 8.17 -42.55 6.08
C ASP A 314 7.83 -41.85 7.41
N LEU A 315 8.28 -42.43 8.52
CA LEU A 315 8.17 -41.80 9.84
C LEU A 315 8.72 -40.34 9.84
N ARG A 316 9.72 -40.06 8.99
CA ARG A 316 10.30 -38.73 8.81
C ARG A 316 9.29 -37.72 8.25
N THR A 317 8.50 -38.09 7.25
CA THR A 317 7.46 -37.24 6.66
C THR A 317 6.40 -36.87 7.70
N ILE A 318 5.98 -37.83 8.53
CA ILE A 318 5.04 -37.56 9.64
C ILE A 318 5.68 -36.62 10.66
N THR A 319 6.96 -36.84 10.99
CA THR A 319 7.71 -35.96 11.89
C THR A 319 7.80 -34.53 11.34
N GLU A 320 8.07 -34.37 10.03
CA GLU A 320 8.12 -33.07 9.35
C GLU A 320 6.76 -32.38 9.31
N LEU A 321 5.67 -33.12 9.04
CA LEU A 321 4.31 -32.58 9.08
C LEU A 321 3.94 -32.09 10.49
N LEU A 322 4.27 -32.86 11.53
CA LEU A 322 4.04 -32.43 12.92
C LEU A 322 4.90 -31.21 13.29
N ALA A 323 6.16 -31.16 12.85
CA ALA A 323 7.04 -30.01 13.07
C ALA A 323 6.54 -28.73 12.38
N GLN A 324 5.84 -28.87 11.25
CA GLN A 324 5.17 -27.78 10.54
C GLN A 324 3.78 -27.44 11.14
N GLY A 325 3.36 -28.14 12.20
CA GLY A 325 2.05 -27.95 12.81
C GLY A 325 0.89 -28.49 11.98
N ARG A 326 1.13 -29.39 11.01
CA ARG A 326 0.09 -29.94 10.12
C ARG A 326 -0.45 -31.26 10.65
N LEU A 327 -1.24 -31.20 11.72
CA LEU A 327 -1.73 -32.37 12.43
C LEU A 327 -2.70 -33.22 11.60
N ILE A 328 -3.60 -32.59 10.82
CA ILE A 328 -4.58 -33.33 10.00
C ILE A 328 -3.85 -34.08 8.88
N ALA A 329 -2.91 -33.43 8.20
CA ALA A 329 -2.06 -34.05 7.20
C ALA A 329 -1.20 -35.18 7.80
N ALA A 330 -0.67 -35.02 9.02
CA ALA A 330 0.07 -36.07 9.71
C ALA A 330 -0.81 -37.29 10.06
N GLN A 331 -2.07 -37.07 10.45
CA GLN A 331 -3.05 -38.15 10.69
C GLN A 331 -3.41 -38.89 9.40
N GLN A 332 -3.56 -38.18 8.28
CA GLN A 332 -3.80 -38.78 6.96
C GLN A 332 -2.58 -39.57 6.47
N ALA A 333 -1.38 -39.02 6.64
CA ALA A 333 -0.11 -39.66 6.33
C ALA A 333 0.08 -40.96 7.14
N LEU A 334 -0.30 -40.95 8.42
CA LEU A 334 -0.26 -42.13 9.28
C LEU A 334 -1.16 -43.28 8.77
N ALA A 335 -2.32 -42.97 8.16
CA ALA A 335 -3.21 -43.97 7.61
C ALA A 335 -2.64 -44.65 6.35
N ALA A 336 -1.66 -44.03 5.69
CA ALA A 336 -0.99 -44.55 4.50
C ALA A 336 0.27 -45.37 4.80
N LEU A 337 0.69 -45.47 6.08
CA LEU A 337 1.93 -46.15 6.47
C LEU A 337 1.73 -47.66 6.55
N THR A 338 2.49 -48.42 5.76
CA THR A 338 2.39 -49.89 5.65
C THR A 338 3.36 -50.66 6.55
N ASP A 339 4.43 -50.03 7.05
CA ASP A 339 5.40 -50.67 7.96
C ASP A 339 4.87 -50.72 9.41
N PRO A 340 4.75 -51.89 10.06
CA PRO A 340 4.19 -52.02 11.41
C PRO A 340 4.99 -51.35 12.54
N GLU A 341 6.33 -51.32 12.47
CA GLU A 341 7.18 -50.75 13.52
C GLU A 341 7.20 -49.23 13.42
N GLU A 342 7.43 -48.70 12.21
CA GLU A 342 7.35 -47.26 11.94
C GLU A 342 5.93 -46.72 12.21
N ALA A 343 4.88 -47.50 11.90
CA ALA A 343 3.50 -47.10 12.19
C ALA A 343 3.21 -46.98 13.69
N THR A 344 3.89 -47.75 14.55
CA THR A 344 3.69 -47.67 16.00
C THR A 344 4.33 -46.41 16.58
N ALA A 345 5.57 -46.10 16.20
CA ALA A 345 6.25 -44.87 16.62
C ALA A 345 5.54 -43.61 16.08
N ALA A 346 5.09 -43.65 14.81
CA ALA A 346 4.33 -42.57 14.20
C ALA A 346 2.96 -42.36 14.90
N LYS A 347 2.25 -43.45 15.23
CA LYS A 347 1.00 -43.40 16.01
C LYS A 347 1.20 -42.69 17.33
N ASP A 348 2.27 -42.97 18.05
CA ASP A 348 2.54 -42.36 19.36
C ASP A 348 2.86 -40.87 19.25
N GLN A 349 3.60 -40.44 18.23
CA GLN A 349 3.89 -39.03 17.99
C GLN A 349 2.63 -38.22 17.62
N VAL A 350 1.84 -38.75 16.68
CA VAL A 350 0.57 -38.12 16.25
C VAL A 350 -0.41 -38.07 17.42
N ARG A 351 -0.53 -39.15 18.20
CA ARG A 351 -1.39 -39.19 19.40
C ARG A 351 -0.99 -38.13 20.42
N ARG A 352 0.31 -37.96 20.71
CA ARG A 352 0.79 -36.94 21.64
C ARG A 352 0.41 -35.52 21.22
N HIS A 353 0.59 -35.17 19.93
CA HIS A 353 0.20 -33.87 19.40
C HIS A 353 -1.32 -33.68 19.42
N ALA A 354 -2.09 -34.71 19.01
CA ALA A 354 -3.55 -34.67 19.06
C ALA A 354 -4.10 -34.52 20.49
N ASP A 355 -3.51 -35.22 21.47
CA ASP A 355 -3.84 -35.07 22.88
C ASP A 355 -3.51 -33.66 23.39
N GLN A 356 -2.41 -33.05 22.94
CA GLN A 356 -2.03 -31.69 23.31
C GLN A 356 -2.99 -30.65 22.73
N VAL A 357 -3.34 -30.75 21.44
CA VAL A 357 -4.34 -29.89 20.79
C VAL A 357 -5.68 -30.01 21.50
N ARG A 358 -6.12 -31.23 21.83
CA ARG A 358 -7.36 -31.46 22.58
C ARG A 358 -7.35 -30.77 23.94
N ARG A 359 -6.29 -30.96 24.74
CA ARG A 359 -6.16 -30.30 26.06
C ARG A 359 -6.18 -28.77 25.96
N LEU A 360 -5.55 -28.22 24.92
CA LEU A 360 -5.54 -26.76 24.70
C LEU A 360 -6.94 -26.25 24.34
N ARG A 361 -7.68 -26.94 23.46
CA ARG A 361 -9.07 -26.59 23.11
C ARG A 361 -10.01 -26.72 24.30
N GLU A 362 -9.96 -27.82 25.03
CA GLU A 362 -10.75 -28.04 26.26
C GLU A 362 -10.47 -26.95 27.30
N GLY A 363 -9.19 -26.63 27.53
CA GLY A 363 -8.80 -25.54 28.42
C GLY A 363 -9.32 -24.18 27.94
N ALA A 364 -9.29 -23.91 26.63
CA ALA A 364 -9.83 -22.68 26.07
C ALA A 364 -11.34 -22.56 26.25
N HIS A 365 -12.09 -23.65 26.07
CA HIS A 365 -13.54 -23.67 26.30
C HIS A 365 -13.89 -23.45 27.77
N GLU A 366 -13.09 -23.96 28.71
CA GLU A 366 -13.29 -23.67 30.14
C GLU A 366 -12.95 -22.21 30.46
N SER A 367 -11.89 -21.64 29.89
CA SER A 367 -11.56 -20.21 30.05
C SER A 367 -12.67 -19.31 29.47
N LEU A 368 -13.30 -19.69 28.35
CA LEU A 368 -14.48 -18.98 27.83
C LEU A 368 -15.68 -19.07 28.79
N ARG A 369 -15.91 -20.23 29.41
CA ARG A 369 -16.99 -20.40 30.40
C ARG A 369 -16.78 -19.55 31.65
N THR A 370 -15.53 -19.34 32.07
CA THR A 370 -15.18 -18.50 33.22
C THR A 370 -15.02 -17.02 32.86
N GLY A 371 -15.08 -16.66 31.58
CA GLY A 371 -15.00 -15.28 31.07
C GLY A 371 -13.58 -14.78 30.82
N ASP A 372 -12.56 -15.66 30.89
CA ASP A 372 -11.17 -15.34 30.57
C ASP A 372 -10.90 -15.55 29.06
N GLU A 373 -11.40 -14.61 28.26
CA GLU A 373 -11.21 -14.57 26.81
C GLU A 373 -9.73 -14.51 26.40
N ALA A 374 -8.87 -13.90 27.23
CA ALA A 374 -7.46 -13.73 26.92
C ALA A 374 -6.70 -15.06 27.02
N ASP A 375 -6.94 -15.81 28.10
CA ASP A 375 -6.39 -17.17 28.26
C ASP A 375 -6.98 -18.13 27.22
N ALA A 376 -8.29 -18.04 26.93
CA ALA A 376 -8.92 -18.83 25.87
C ALA A 376 -8.27 -18.60 24.49
N ARG A 377 -8.09 -17.33 24.11
CA ARG A 377 -7.44 -16.96 22.85
C ARG A 377 -5.98 -17.41 22.82
N HIS A 378 -5.26 -17.31 23.93
CA HIS A 378 -3.87 -17.77 24.03
C HIS A 378 -3.75 -19.28 23.79
N ARG A 379 -4.59 -20.08 24.47
CA ARG A 379 -4.64 -21.54 24.31
C ARG A 379 -5.02 -21.96 22.90
N LEU A 380 -6.01 -21.32 22.28
CA LEU A 380 -6.41 -21.61 20.89
C LEU A 380 -5.32 -21.23 19.88
N ARG A 381 -4.57 -20.15 20.10
CA ARG A 381 -3.38 -19.84 19.28
C ARG A 381 -2.31 -20.93 19.40
N GLN A 382 -2.06 -21.44 20.60
CA GLN A 382 -1.13 -22.56 20.78
C GLN A 382 -1.65 -23.84 20.08
N ALA A 383 -2.96 -24.10 20.14
CA ALA A 383 -3.57 -25.22 19.42
C ALA A 383 -3.46 -25.05 17.90
N ALA A 384 -3.69 -23.84 17.38
CA ALA A 384 -3.57 -23.50 15.96
C ALA A 384 -2.13 -23.69 15.44
N VAL A 385 -1.11 -23.35 16.23
CA VAL A 385 0.30 -23.61 15.84
C VAL A 385 0.60 -25.11 15.72
N LEU A 386 -0.06 -25.95 16.52
CA LEU A 386 0.12 -27.41 16.48
C LEU A 386 -0.75 -28.10 15.41
N ALA A 387 -1.78 -27.40 14.92
CA ALA A 387 -2.77 -27.88 13.95
C ALA A 387 -3.17 -26.73 12.99
N THR A 388 -2.20 -26.21 12.26
CA THR A 388 -2.34 -25.09 11.31
C THR A 388 -3.29 -25.44 10.15
N ASP A 389 -3.44 -26.73 9.87
CA ASP A 389 -4.35 -27.28 8.86
C ASP A 389 -5.77 -27.58 9.38
N ASP A 390 -6.08 -27.24 10.64
CA ASP A 390 -7.41 -27.38 11.25
C ASP A 390 -8.21 -26.05 11.17
N GLU A 391 -9.11 -25.96 10.19
CA GLU A 391 -9.97 -24.79 9.98
C GLU A 391 -10.98 -24.56 11.13
N ASP A 392 -11.34 -25.59 11.91
CA ASP A 392 -12.26 -25.42 13.04
C ASP A 392 -11.60 -24.60 14.16
N ILE A 393 -10.32 -24.83 14.42
CA ILE A 393 -9.55 -24.05 15.42
C ILE A 393 -9.44 -22.59 14.96
N ALA A 394 -9.17 -22.37 13.67
CA ALA A 394 -9.13 -21.03 13.09
C ALA A 394 -10.50 -20.33 13.23
N GLY A 395 -11.59 -21.03 12.93
CA GLY A 395 -12.95 -20.54 13.08
C GLY A 395 -13.33 -20.24 14.53
N GLU A 396 -12.93 -21.08 15.49
CA GLU A 396 -13.11 -20.81 16.93
C GLU A 396 -12.33 -19.57 17.37
N LEU A 397 -11.08 -19.42 16.94
CA LEU A 397 -10.25 -18.26 17.27
C LEU A 397 -10.82 -16.95 16.71
N GLY A 398 -11.42 -16.98 15.52
CA GLY A 398 -12.08 -15.84 14.90
C GLY A 398 -13.35 -15.36 15.64
N ARG A 399 -14.02 -16.25 16.37
CA ARG A 399 -15.20 -15.91 17.20
C ARG A 399 -14.83 -15.27 18.53
N ILE A 400 -13.62 -15.47 19.03
CA ILE A 400 -13.16 -14.85 20.27
C ILE A 400 -12.71 -13.42 19.98
N PRO A 401 -13.30 -12.40 20.62
CA PRO A 401 -12.87 -11.04 20.41
C PRO A 401 -11.39 -10.84 20.80
N PRO A 402 -10.66 -9.95 20.12
CA PRO A 402 -9.33 -9.55 20.58
C PRO A 402 -9.43 -8.79 21.92
N PRO A 403 -8.32 -8.70 22.68
CA PRO A 403 -8.30 -7.90 23.90
C PRO A 403 -8.63 -6.42 23.60
N PRO A 404 -9.28 -5.72 24.53
CA PRO A 404 -9.52 -4.29 24.39
C PRO A 404 -8.20 -3.51 24.34
N VAL A 405 -8.22 -2.33 23.71
CA VAL A 405 -7.07 -1.41 23.72
C VAL A 405 -6.80 -0.88 25.13
N LEU A 406 -5.58 -0.39 25.35
CA LEU A 406 -5.12 0.08 26.65
C LEU A 406 -5.08 1.62 26.68
N GLU A 407 -5.14 2.19 27.88
CA GLU A 407 -4.84 3.61 28.14
C GLU A 407 -5.60 4.60 27.24
N VAL A 408 -6.89 4.36 27.01
CA VAL A 408 -7.74 5.29 26.25
C VAL A 408 -7.83 6.62 26.99
N SER A 409 -7.47 7.70 26.30
CA SER A 409 -7.53 9.06 26.83
C SER A 409 -8.20 10.00 25.85
N ALA A 410 -8.98 10.94 26.38
CA ALA A 410 -9.67 11.98 25.61
C ALA A 410 -9.28 13.35 26.18
N ARG A 411 -8.49 14.11 25.41
CA ARG A 411 -7.98 15.43 25.81
C ARG A 411 -8.40 16.50 24.82
N LEU A 412 -8.67 17.71 25.28
CA LEU A 412 -8.97 18.84 24.40
C LEU A 412 -7.75 19.12 23.50
N GLU A 413 -7.99 19.26 22.19
CA GLU A 413 -6.97 19.65 21.20
C GLU A 413 -7.60 20.59 20.18
N GLY A 414 -7.07 21.81 20.10
CA GLY A 414 -7.68 22.88 19.32
C GLY A 414 -9.12 23.15 19.78
N VAL A 415 -10.07 23.07 18.84
CA VAL A 415 -11.50 23.24 19.11
C VAL A 415 -12.25 21.92 19.33
N GLY A 416 -11.53 20.79 19.32
CA GLY A 416 -12.09 19.44 19.40
C GLY A 416 -11.48 18.60 20.51
N VAL A 417 -11.57 17.28 20.36
CA VAL A 417 -11.04 16.30 21.31
C VAL A 417 -10.10 15.33 20.59
N ARG A 418 -8.89 15.19 21.12
CA ARG A 418 -7.95 14.13 20.77
C ARG A 418 -8.25 12.87 21.58
N VAL A 419 -8.59 11.80 20.89
CA VAL A 419 -8.71 10.46 21.46
C VAL A 419 -7.46 9.67 21.11
N SER A 420 -6.77 9.14 22.11
CA SER A 420 -5.56 8.33 21.90
C SER A 420 -5.60 7.08 22.76
N TRP A 421 -5.03 5.99 22.26
CA TRP A 421 -4.98 4.69 22.94
C TRP A 421 -3.67 3.97 22.64
N ARG A 422 -3.36 2.94 23.42
CA ARG A 422 -2.22 2.05 23.18
C ARG A 422 -2.72 0.69 22.71
N ALA A 423 -2.17 0.22 21.59
CA ALA A 423 -2.35 -1.15 21.12
C ALA A 423 -1.63 -2.13 22.07
N PRO A 424 -2.31 -3.18 22.57
CA PRO A 424 -1.64 -4.32 23.19
C PRO A 424 -0.64 -4.98 22.23
N ALA A 425 0.45 -5.56 22.75
CA ALA A 425 1.44 -6.27 21.94
C ALA A 425 0.88 -7.50 21.18
N SER A 426 -0.32 -7.95 21.55
CA SER A 426 -1.03 -9.07 20.91
C SER A 426 -1.87 -8.66 19.68
N HIS A 427 -1.91 -7.37 19.34
CA HIS A 427 -2.53 -6.85 18.14
C HIS A 427 -1.53 -6.94 16.98
N GLY A 428 -1.94 -7.59 15.90
CA GLY A 428 -1.15 -7.70 14.67
C GLY A 428 -1.49 -6.59 13.67
N GLU A 429 -0.86 -6.64 12.50
CA GLU A 429 -1.12 -5.71 11.38
C GLU A 429 -2.55 -5.83 10.85
N ASP A 430 -3.20 -6.98 11.04
CA ASP A 430 -4.59 -7.28 10.68
C ASP A 430 -5.62 -6.66 11.64
N THR A 431 -5.16 -6.02 12.71
CA THR A 431 -6.03 -5.47 13.75
C THR A 431 -6.52 -4.07 13.37
N ARG A 432 -7.84 -3.92 13.24
CA ARG A 432 -8.50 -2.63 13.00
C ARG A 432 -9.13 -2.07 14.27
N TYR A 433 -9.19 -0.74 14.34
CA TYR A 433 -9.81 -0.01 15.43
C TYR A 433 -11.05 0.75 14.95
N ARG A 434 -12.09 0.74 15.77
CA ARG A 434 -13.28 1.59 15.61
C ARG A 434 -13.43 2.48 16.83
N VAL A 435 -13.50 3.78 16.62
CA VAL A 435 -13.77 4.76 17.68
C VAL A 435 -15.23 5.20 17.59
N VAL A 436 -15.95 5.08 18.69
CA VAL A 436 -17.36 5.47 18.80
C VAL A 436 -17.48 6.56 19.85
N ARG A 437 -18.31 7.55 19.57
CA ARG A 437 -18.62 8.67 20.45
C ARG A 437 -20.09 8.66 20.84
N ARG A 438 -20.37 8.95 22.11
CA ARG A 438 -21.74 9.15 22.60
C ARG A 438 -21.82 10.24 23.67
N ARG A 439 -22.93 10.98 23.71
CA ARG A 439 -23.22 11.97 24.76
C ARG A 439 -23.64 11.27 26.07
N GLY A 440 -23.16 11.78 27.19
CA GLY A 440 -23.55 11.39 28.56
C GLY A 440 -22.88 10.13 29.13
N ARG A 441 -22.35 9.22 28.29
CA ARG A 441 -21.66 8.01 28.75
C ARG A 441 -20.72 7.43 27.69
N VAL A 442 -19.84 6.53 28.13
CA VAL A 442 -19.04 5.66 27.26
C VAL A 442 -19.96 4.71 26.47
N PRO A 443 -19.79 4.58 25.13
CA PRO A 443 -20.49 3.58 24.31
C PRO A 443 -20.26 2.14 24.81
N ALA A 444 -21.31 1.31 24.80
CA ALA A 444 -21.24 -0.07 25.26
C ALA A 444 -20.80 -1.06 24.16
N ASP A 445 -21.10 -0.75 22.90
CA ASP A 445 -20.85 -1.62 21.75
C ASP A 445 -20.49 -0.76 20.50
N PRO A 446 -19.96 -1.36 19.41
CA PRO A 446 -19.38 -0.63 18.28
C PRO A 446 -20.40 0.10 17.41
N ASP A 447 -21.70 -0.11 17.64
CA ASP A 447 -22.81 0.58 16.95
C ASP A 447 -23.56 1.52 17.91
N ASP A 448 -23.11 1.63 19.16
CA ASP A 448 -23.73 2.40 20.25
C ASP A 448 -23.39 3.90 20.23
N GLY A 449 -23.53 4.55 19.08
CA GLY A 449 -23.31 5.98 18.95
C GLY A 449 -22.84 6.42 17.57
N THR A 450 -22.11 7.54 17.54
CA THR A 450 -21.53 8.05 16.29
C THR A 450 -20.14 7.45 16.09
N VAL A 451 -19.98 6.68 15.02
CA VAL A 451 -18.67 6.17 14.60
C VAL A 451 -17.83 7.31 14.04
N LEU A 452 -16.62 7.47 14.54
CA LEU A 452 -15.65 8.45 14.07
C LEU A 452 -14.71 7.80 13.06
N VAL A 453 -14.57 8.44 11.90
CA VAL A 453 -13.71 7.94 10.83
C VAL A 453 -12.26 8.22 11.20
N ASN A 454 -11.47 7.17 11.37
CA ASN A 454 -10.03 7.28 11.55
C ASN A 454 -9.35 7.40 10.19
N PRO A 455 -8.64 8.51 9.88
CA PRO A 455 -7.86 8.57 8.66
C PRO A 455 -6.76 7.51 8.70
N LEU A 456 -6.66 6.68 7.65
CA LEU A 456 -5.55 5.76 7.45
C LEU A 456 -4.26 6.59 7.31
N VAL A 457 -3.25 6.33 8.15
CA VAL A 457 -1.94 6.98 8.03
C VAL A 457 -0.96 5.93 7.50
N GLY A 458 -0.55 6.05 6.24
CA GLY A 458 0.48 5.17 5.66
C GLY A 458 0.09 3.69 5.52
N GLY A 459 -1.20 3.34 5.61
CA GLY A 459 -1.67 1.96 5.57
C GLY A 459 -1.77 1.26 6.93
N GLU A 460 -1.35 1.92 8.02
CA GLU A 460 -1.49 1.42 9.39
C GLU A 460 -2.69 2.06 10.11
N ALA A 461 -3.32 1.29 11.00
CA ALA A 461 -4.42 1.77 11.83
C ALA A 461 -3.87 2.73 12.91
N ALA A 462 -4.02 4.04 12.68
CA ALA A 462 -3.55 5.07 13.61
C ALA A 462 -4.14 4.87 15.02
N THR A 463 -3.30 4.92 16.06
CA THR A 463 -3.68 4.80 17.48
C THR A 463 -4.15 6.13 18.10
N VAL A 464 -4.46 7.10 17.25
CA VAL A 464 -4.89 8.45 17.62
C VAL A 464 -5.91 8.96 16.61
N LEU A 465 -6.95 9.62 17.12
CA LEU A 465 -8.02 10.22 16.33
C LEU A 465 -8.38 11.60 16.91
N VAL A 466 -8.57 12.59 16.05
CA VAL A 466 -9.07 13.91 16.45
C VAL A 466 -10.54 14.02 16.06
N ASP A 467 -11.41 14.28 17.04
CA ASP A 467 -12.81 14.63 16.84
C ASP A 467 -12.97 16.16 16.84
N PRO A 468 -13.01 16.81 15.66
CA PRO A 468 -13.16 18.26 15.57
C PRO A 468 -14.58 18.73 15.88
N ARG A 469 -15.56 17.81 15.94
CA ARG A 469 -16.99 18.11 16.14
C ARG A 469 -17.51 17.48 17.42
N ALA A 470 -16.64 17.34 18.42
CA ALA A 470 -17.00 16.89 19.75
C ALA A 470 -18.06 17.84 20.34
N PRO A 471 -19.23 17.33 20.79
CA PRO A 471 -20.28 18.18 21.34
C PRO A 471 -19.82 18.96 22.57
N ALA A 472 -19.72 20.28 22.47
CA ALA A 472 -19.25 21.10 23.59
C ALA A 472 -20.38 21.38 24.60
N GLY A 473 -20.00 21.64 25.85
CA GLY A 473 -20.95 21.79 26.96
C GLY A 473 -21.51 20.47 27.52
N HIS A 474 -21.13 19.34 26.94
CA HIS A 474 -21.62 18.02 27.34
C HIS A 474 -20.50 17.13 27.89
N LEU A 475 -20.87 16.21 28.79
CA LEU A 475 -20.04 15.03 29.05
C LEU A 475 -20.11 14.13 27.81
N VAL A 476 -18.96 13.82 27.21
CA VAL A 476 -18.88 12.97 26.01
C VAL A 476 -18.04 11.75 26.33
N GLY A 477 -18.61 10.57 26.09
CA GLY A 477 -17.90 9.31 26.19
C GLY A 477 -17.35 8.87 24.83
N TYR A 478 -16.12 8.39 24.85
CA TYR A 478 -15.45 7.75 23.72
C TYR A 478 -15.13 6.31 24.09
N ALA A 479 -15.39 5.38 23.16
CA ALA A 479 -14.97 4.00 23.27
C ALA A 479 -14.21 3.59 22.02
N VAL A 480 -13.16 2.80 22.20
CA VAL A 480 -12.37 2.19 21.14
C VAL A 480 -12.57 0.69 21.20
N PHE A 481 -12.92 0.12 20.04
CA PHE A 481 -13.13 -1.30 19.84
C PHE A 481 -12.06 -1.82 18.87
N ALA A 482 -11.53 -3.00 19.14
CA ALA A 482 -10.59 -3.69 18.26
C ALA A 482 -11.25 -4.91 17.62
N ALA A 483 -10.93 -5.20 16.37
CA ALA A 483 -11.33 -6.43 15.69
C ALA A 483 -10.22 -6.85 14.71
N THR A 484 -10.16 -8.13 14.37
CA THR A 484 -9.45 -8.58 13.16
C THR A 484 -10.31 -8.32 11.92
N GLU A 485 -9.77 -8.49 10.72
CA GLU A 485 -10.42 -8.14 9.44
C GLU A 485 -11.86 -8.67 9.29
N GLU A 486 -12.09 -9.92 9.70
CA GLU A 486 -13.40 -10.60 9.68
C GLU A 486 -13.90 -11.02 11.08
N GLY A 487 -13.24 -10.56 12.15
CA GLY A 487 -13.52 -10.99 13.53
C GLY A 487 -14.58 -10.15 14.26
N VAL A 488 -14.96 -10.65 15.44
CA VAL A 488 -15.87 -9.94 16.38
C VAL A 488 -15.13 -8.80 17.09
N TRP A 489 -15.86 -7.71 17.38
CA TRP A 489 -15.33 -6.56 18.12
C TRP A 489 -15.05 -6.89 19.59
N SER A 490 -13.97 -6.30 20.12
CA SER A 490 -13.60 -6.36 21.54
C SER A 490 -14.65 -5.73 22.44
N ARG A 491 -14.52 -5.97 23.75
CA ARG A 491 -15.18 -5.15 24.77
C ARG A 491 -14.75 -3.67 24.63
N PRO A 492 -15.59 -2.71 25.05
CA PRO A 492 -15.26 -1.28 24.96
C PRO A 492 -14.09 -0.94 25.88
N ALA A 493 -13.07 -0.27 25.35
CA ALA A 493 -12.13 0.51 26.14
C ALA A 493 -12.50 1.98 26.00
N GLY A 494 -12.89 2.65 27.08
CA GLY A 494 -13.42 4.00 26.93
C GLY A 494 -13.20 4.92 28.11
N VAL A 495 -13.41 6.20 27.84
CA VAL A 495 -13.18 7.33 28.74
C VAL A 495 -14.25 8.38 28.49
N SER A 496 -14.64 9.12 29.53
CA SER A 496 -15.51 10.27 29.40
C SER A 496 -14.74 11.56 29.63
N SER A 497 -15.09 12.61 28.91
CA SER A 497 -14.46 13.93 29.01
C SER A 497 -15.52 15.02 28.89
N GLU A 498 -15.45 16.03 29.76
CA GLU A 498 -16.29 17.23 29.63
C GLU A 498 -15.66 18.14 28.56
N VAL A 499 -16.42 18.42 27.49
CA VAL A 499 -15.89 19.11 26.31
C VAL A 499 -16.15 20.61 26.44
N LEU A 500 -15.16 21.36 26.89
CA LEU A 500 -15.19 22.82 27.01
C LEU A 500 -13.97 23.47 26.33
N PRO A 501 -13.83 23.34 24.99
CA PRO A 501 -12.67 23.83 24.28
C PRO A 501 -12.54 25.36 24.42
N PRO A 502 -11.36 25.88 24.76
CA PRO A 502 -11.11 27.32 24.74
C PRO A 502 -11.11 27.86 23.31
N VAL A 503 -11.14 29.18 23.15
CA VAL A 503 -10.87 29.80 21.85
C VAL A 503 -9.48 29.39 21.36
N HIS A 504 -9.32 29.19 20.06
CA HIS A 504 -8.06 28.73 19.49
C HIS A 504 -7.58 29.66 18.37
N ASN A 505 -6.29 29.63 18.05
CA ASN A 505 -5.71 30.45 16.98
C ASN A 505 -6.05 31.95 17.09
N VAL A 506 -5.97 32.51 18.30
CA VAL A 506 -6.24 33.93 18.55
C VAL A 506 -5.20 34.78 17.84
N ARG A 507 -5.66 35.68 16.98
CA ARG A 507 -4.87 36.68 16.27
C ARG A 507 -5.41 38.05 16.62
N LEU A 508 -4.53 38.93 17.07
CA LEU A 508 -4.87 40.32 17.36
C LEU A 508 -4.05 41.24 16.46
N THR A 509 -4.72 42.26 15.90
CA THR A 509 -4.11 43.28 15.04
C THR A 509 -4.46 44.66 15.58
N ALA A 510 -3.45 45.44 15.93
CA ALA A 510 -3.61 46.82 16.40
C ALA A 510 -3.29 47.80 15.25
N GLU A 511 -4.29 48.56 14.82
CA GLU A 511 -4.17 49.57 13.76
C GLU A 511 -4.92 50.85 14.14
N GLN A 512 -4.26 52.01 14.01
CA GLN A 512 -4.87 53.35 14.10
C GLN A 512 -5.82 53.54 15.30
N GLY A 513 -5.38 53.14 16.51
CA GLY A 513 -6.18 53.30 17.75
C GLY A 513 -7.33 52.30 17.91
N SER A 514 -7.36 51.24 17.09
CA SER A 514 -8.31 50.12 17.18
C SER A 514 -7.54 48.80 17.30
N VAL A 515 -8.02 47.89 18.13
CA VAL A 515 -7.58 46.50 18.15
C VAL A 515 -8.68 45.63 17.59
N GLU A 516 -8.36 44.84 16.57
CA GLU A 516 -9.22 43.82 16.01
C GLU A 516 -8.71 42.44 16.42
N GLY A 517 -9.62 41.56 16.80
CA GLY A 517 -9.31 40.20 17.19
C GLY A 517 -10.07 39.19 16.35
N HIS A 518 -9.39 38.10 15.97
CA HIS A 518 -9.99 36.95 15.28
C HIS A 518 -9.52 35.64 15.91
N TRP A 519 -10.41 34.66 16.03
CA TRP A 519 -10.08 33.34 16.59
C TRP A 519 -11.02 32.25 16.04
N GLN A 520 -10.72 31.01 16.40
CA GLN A 520 -11.51 29.83 16.10
C GLN A 520 -12.22 29.33 17.37
N VAL A 521 -13.41 28.75 17.18
CA VAL A 521 -14.28 28.23 18.23
C VAL A 521 -14.87 26.88 17.81
N ASN A 522 -15.33 26.11 18.80
CA ASN A 522 -16.15 24.93 18.53
C ASN A 522 -17.54 25.37 18.01
N PRO A 523 -18.17 24.61 17.09
CA PRO A 523 -19.48 24.97 16.54
C PRO A 523 -20.61 25.15 17.58
N ASP A 524 -20.52 24.48 18.73
CA ASP A 524 -21.54 24.55 19.79
C ASP A 524 -21.34 25.76 20.74
N VAL A 525 -20.42 26.69 20.42
CA VAL A 525 -20.21 27.89 21.25
C VAL A 525 -21.45 28.80 21.25
N LEU A 526 -21.84 29.26 22.43
CA LEU A 526 -22.94 30.21 22.61
C LEU A 526 -22.47 31.64 22.33
N ALA A 527 -21.35 32.02 22.96
CA ALA A 527 -20.76 33.34 22.87
C ALA A 527 -19.28 33.29 23.31
N VAL A 528 -18.52 34.34 22.99
CA VAL A 528 -17.17 34.56 23.53
C VAL A 528 -17.17 35.86 24.32
N GLU A 529 -16.81 35.76 25.60
CA GLU A 529 -16.56 36.90 26.47
C GLU A 529 -15.16 37.42 26.19
N VAL A 530 -15.05 38.71 25.85
CA VAL A 530 -13.77 39.38 25.62
C VAL A 530 -13.62 40.50 26.63
N HIS A 531 -12.51 40.48 27.37
CA HIS A 531 -12.17 41.50 28.34
C HIS A 531 -10.81 42.10 28.01
N ARG A 532 -10.74 43.43 27.99
CA ARG A 532 -9.49 44.18 27.91
C ARG A 532 -8.85 44.20 29.30
N GLY A 533 -7.74 43.51 29.45
CA GLY A 533 -7.02 43.28 30.72
C GLY A 533 -6.66 41.81 30.93
N ALA A 534 -5.80 41.56 31.93
CA ALA A 534 -5.47 40.21 32.36
C ALA A 534 -6.55 39.70 33.34
N GLY A 535 -7.53 38.99 32.80
CA GLY A 535 -8.66 38.42 33.55
C GLY A 535 -10.02 38.99 33.15
N LEU A 536 -11.07 38.34 33.68
CA LEU A 536 -12.48 38.67 33.42
C LEU A 536 -12.97 39.91 34.18
N THR A 537 -12.14 40.50 35.04
CA THR A 537 -12.42 41.78 35.71
C THR A 537 -12.04 42.98 34.86
N GLY A 538 -11.41 42.75 33.70
CA GLY A 538 -11.09 43.79 32.72
C GLY A 538 -12.33 44.39 32.06
N ILE A 539 -12.13 45.46 31.28
CA ILE A 539 -13.19 46.17 30.58
C ILE A 539 -13.83 45.22 29.56
N ALA A 540 -15.13 44.94 29.69
CA ALA A 540 -15.84 44.10 28.74
C ALA A 540 -15.87 44.76 27.36
N VAL A 541 -15.49 44.00 26.34
CA VAL A 541 -15.45 44.44 24.94
C VAL A 541 -16.58 43.77 24.19
N PRO A 542 -17.45 44.53 23.51
CA PRO A 542 -18.55 43.94 22.74
C PRO A 542 -17.99 43.11 21.58
N THR A 543 -18.52 41.90 21.42
CA THR A 543 -18.22 41.00 20.29
C THR A 543 -19.31 41.12 19.24
N ALA A 544 -18.92 41.36 17.98
CA ALA A 544 -19.87 41.42 16.86
C ALA A 544 -20.28 40.01 16.36
N SER A 545 -19.46 39.00 16.68
CA SER A 545 -19.70 37.60 16.35
C SER A 545 -19.03 36.69 17.38
N THR A 546 -19.19 35.38 17.27
CA THR A 546 -18.49 34.41 18.14
C THR A 546 -17.00 34.24 17.81
N THR A 547 -16.50 34.84 16.72
CA THR A 547 -15.13 34.66 16.22
C THR A 547 -14.34 35.97 16.06
N THR A 548 -14.97 37.12 16.30
CA THR A 548 -14.33 38.43 16.10
C THR A 548 -14.76 39.48 17.11
N PHE A 549 -13.84 40.37 17.50
CA PHE A 549 -14.16 41.63 18.19
C PHE A 549 -13.43 42.80 17.52
N ARG A 550 -13.94 44.01 17.78
CA ARG A 550 -13.25 45.26 17.49
C ARG A 550 -13.35 46.18 18.69
N ASP A 551 -12.22 46.70 19.13
CA ASP A 551 -12.09 47.52 20.33
C ASP A 551 -11.42 48.86 20.01
N GLY A 552 -12.11 49.97 20.32
CA GLY A 552 -11.53 51.31 20.22
C GLY A 552 -10.69 51.58 21.47
N VAL A 553 -9.37 51.62 21.31
CA VAL A 553 -8.40 51.85 22.40
C VAL A 553 -7.94 53.30 22.49
N GLY A 554 -8.34 54.15 21.55
CA GLY A 554 -7.96 55.57 21.48
C GLY A 554 -6.53 55.78 21.01
N THR A 555 -6.21 56.99 20.53
CA THR A 555 -4.86 57.40 20.11
C THR A 555 -4.09 58.14 21.22
N ASP A 556 -4.71 58.33 22.38
CA ASP A 556 -4.14 59.11 23.50
C ASP A 556 -3.11 58.31 24.32
N GLY A 557 -2.82 57.06 23.92
CA GLY A 557 -1.83 56.20 24.54
C GLY A 557 -0.45 56.36 23.91
N ASP A 558 0.57 56.24 24.75
CA ASP A 558 1.99 56.17 24.39
C ASP A 558 2.21 55.23 23.20
N ASP A 559 2.90 55.71 22.17
CA ASP A 559 3.20 54.95 20.95
C ASP A 559 3.99 53.69 21.36
N GLY A 560 3.38 52.50 21.30
CA GLY A 560 3.95 51.27 21.87
C GLY A 560 3.12 50.56 22.93
N ALA A 561 1.91 51.03 23.25
CA ALA A 561 1.06 50.40 24.27
C ALA A 561 0.73 48.91 23.97
N ASP A 562 0.99 48.05 24.95
CA ASP A 562 0.59 46.64 24.97
C ASP A 562 -0.87 46.52 25.42
N HIS A 563 -1.74 46.04 24.52
CA HIS A 563 -3.12 45.72 24.82
C HIS A 563 -3.26 44.23 25.11
N VAL A 564 -3.63 43.89 26.34
CA VAL A 564 -3.88 42.52 26.78
C VAL A 564 -5.38 42.24 26.71
N TYR A 565 -5.74 41.11 26.11
CA TYR A 565 -7.12 40.63 26.02
C TYR A 565 -7.24 39.24 26.63
N THR A 566 -8.30 39.03 27.40
CA THR A 566 -8.70 37.73 27.94
C THR A 566 -9.98 37.28 27.26
N LEU A 567 -9.96 36.10 26.66
CA LEU A 567 -11.07 35.51 25.92
C LEU A 567 -11.54 34.23 26.60
N VAL A 568 -12.85 34.09 26.81
CA VAL A 568 -13.49 32.89 27.39
C VAL A 568 -14.67 32.48 26.53
N ALA A 569 -14.69 31.23 26.07
CA ALA A 569 -15.83 30.67 25.35
C ALA A 569 -16.90 30.21 26.34
N ARG A 570 -18.17 30.50 26.02
CA ARG A 570 -19.36 30.07 26.77
C ARG A 570 -20.10 28.98 26.01
N TYR A 571 -20.49 27.94 26.73
CA TYR A 571 -21.22 26.78 26.21
C TYR A 571 -22.46 26.51 27.06
N LEU A 572 -23.49 25.95 26.43
CA LEU A 572 -24.69 25.50 27.13
C LEU A 572 -24.52 24.05 27.58
N ARG A 573 -24.74 23.77 28.86
CA ARG A 573 -24.72 22.42 29.40
C ARG A 573 -26.03 21.69 29.16
N SER A 574 -25.99 20.37 29.30
CA SER A 574 -27.15 19.48 29.18
C SER A 574 -28.28 19.81 30.16
N ASP A 575 -27.98 20.42 31.30
CA ASP A 575 -28.93 20.85 32.33
C ASP A 575 -29.47 22.27 32.10
N GLY A 576 -29.10 22.91 30.99
CA GLY A 576 -29.46 24.28 30.67
C GLY A 576 -28.60 25.34 31.36
N SER A 577 -27.66 24.96 32.23
CA SER A 577 -26.70 25.89 32.82
C SER A 577 -25.61 26.29 31.82
N GLU A 578 -24.92 27.39 32.09
CA GLU A 578 -23.79 27.80 31.26
C GLU A 578 -22.45 27.35 31.84
N ALA A 579 -21.55 26.98 30.94
CA ALA A 579 -20.17 26.62 31.24
C ALA A 579 -19.22 27.60 30.56
N ARG A 580 -18.09 27.88 31.23
CA ARG A 580 -16.98 28.66 30.68
C ARG A 580 -15.80 27.75 30.39
N SER A 581 -15.15 27.97 29.24
CA SER A 581 -13.86 27.35 28.95
C SER A 581 -12.75 27.89 29.85
N ALA A 582 -11.57 27.29 29.77
CA ALA A 582 -10.35 27.96 30.23
C ALA A 582 -10.16 29.30 29.48
N ALA A 583 -9.58 30.28 30.16
CA ALA A 583 -9.30 31.60 29.61
C ALA A 583 -8.06 31.59 28.71
N VAL A 584 -8.12 32.30 27.60
CA VAL A 584 -7.00 32.52 26.69
C VAL A 584 -6.60 33.98 26.74
N VAL A 585 -5.32 34.23 27.03
CA VAL A 585 -4.77 35.59 27.09
C VAL A 585 -3.95 35.85 25.83
N ALA A 586 -4.26 36.92 25.11
CA ALA A 586 -3.56 37.36 23.92
C ALA A 586 -3.12 38.82 24.07
N ARG A 587 -2.07 39.21 23.34
CA ARG A 587 -1.49 40.55 23.40
C ARG A 587 -1.34 41.15 22.00
N ALA A 588 -1.65 42.43 21.86
CA ALA A 588 -1.35 43.22 20.67
C ALA A 588 -0.65 44.51 21.09
N THR A 589 0.47 44.82 20.43
CA THR A 589 1.19 46.06 20.65
C THR A 589 0.81 47.05 19.55
N SER A 590 0.26 48.21 19.91
CA SER A 590 0.10 49.31 18.96
C SER A 590 1.48 49.87 18.63
N ARG A 591 1.84 50.00 17.35
CA ARG A 591 3.10 50.63 16.92
C ARG A 591 2.80 51.84 16.04
N GLY A 592 3.37 52.99 16.41
CA GLY A 592 3.29 54.24 15.68
C GLY A 592 3.85 54.21 14.26
N PRO A 593 3.71 55.31 13.51
CA PRO A 593 4.21 55.42 12.14
C PRO A 593 5.75 55.35 12.08
N ALA A 594 6.29 54.90 10.95
CA ALA A 594 7.73 55.00 10.68
C ALA A 594 8.10 56.47 10.46
N LEU A 595 9.04 57.01 11.24
CA LEU A 595 9.49 58.40 11.11
C LEU A 595 10.57 58.56 10.03
N PRO A 596 10.57 59.62 9.21
CA PRO A 596 11.57 59.85 8.16
C PRO A 596 12.96 60.17 8.74
N VAL A 597 14.02 59.95 7.94
CA VAL A 597 15.37 60.39 8.31
C VAL A 597 15.44 61.91 8.38
N THR A 598 16.29 62.44 9.25
CA THR A 598 16.48 63.89 9.42
C THR A 598 17.89 64.32 9.05
N GLY A 599 18.08 65.61 8.75
CA GLY A 599 19.43 66.15 8.47
C GLY A 599 20.12 65.58 7.22
N LEU A 600 19.36 65.23 6.18
CA LEU A 600 19.89 64.72 4.91
C LEU A 600 20.80 65.77 4.22
N ARG A 601 22.06 65.40 3.95
CA ARG A 601 23.11 66.24 3.36
C ARG A 601 23.91 65.48 2.31
N HIS A 602 24.64 66.21 1.45
CA HIS A 602 25.55 65.62 0.46
C HIS A 602 26.93 66.28 0.44
N GLN A 603 27.91 65.56 -0.08
CA GLN A 603 29.22 66.05 -0.49
C GLN A 603 29.62 65.41 -1.83
N ARG A 604 29.97 66.23 -2.85
CA ARG A 604 30.39 65.74 -4.17
C ARG A 604 31.92 65.68 -4.27
N LEU A 605 32.45 64.49 -4.58
CA LEU A 605 33.87 64.16 -4.71
C LEU A 605 34.14 63.66 -6.13
N GLY A 606 34.21 64.59 -7.09
CA GLY A 606 34.27 64.23 -8.51
C GLY A 606 33.02 63.45 -8.94
N PRO A 607 33.13 62.28 -9.59
CA PRO A 607 31.97 61.52 -10.07
C PRO A 607 31.18 60.81 -8.96
N GLU A 608 31.63 60.87 -7.71
CA GLU A 608 30.97 60.26 -6.55
C GLU A 608 30.28 61.31 -5.66
N VAL A 609 29.10 60.98 -5.15
CA VAL A 609 28.34 61.77 -4.19
C VAL A 609 28.19 60.95 -2.92
N VAL A 610 28.61 61.51 -1.78
CA VAL A 610 28.42 60.92 -0.46
C VAL A 610 27.26 61.60 0.25
N LEU A 611 26.28 60.81 0.69
CA LEU A 611 25.09 61.25 1.41
C LEU A 611 25.23 60.91 2.90
N SER A 612 24.74 61.81 3.74
CA SER A 612 24.66 61.59 5.19
C SER A 612 23.33 62.07 5.78
N TRP A 613 22.88 61.42 6.84
CA TRP A 613 21.65 61.76 7.58
C TRP A 613 21.70 61.24 9.03
N SER A 614 20.75 61.68 9.83
CA SER A 614 20.47 61.21 11.18
C SER A 614 19.37 60.16 11.17
N TRP A 615 19.62 59.04 11.85
CA TRP A 615 18.72 57.89 11.90
C TRP A 615 17.64 58.09 12.98
N PRO A 616 16.36 57.87 12.67
CA PRO A 616 15.30 57.75 13.69
C PRO A 616 15.62 56.61 14.65
N GLU A 617 15.20 56.74 15.92
CA GLU A 617 15.50 55.74 16.95
C GLU A 617 14.94 54.36 16.60
N GLN A 618 13.74 54.30 16.01
CA GLN A 618 13.09 53.05 15.63
C GLN A 618 13.63 52.39 14.34
N ALA A 619 14.55 53.04 13.62
CA ALA A 619 14.99 52.60 12.30
C ALA A 619 16.38 51.93 12.34
N GLY A 620 16.42 50.64 12.04
CA GLY A 620 17.67 49.89 11.82
C GLY A 620 18.12 49.82 10.35
N THR A 621 17.21 50.14 9.42
CA THR A 621 17.43 50.07 7.97
C THR A 621 16.81 51.30 7.27
N VAL A 622 17.42 51.74 6.16
CA VAL A 622 16.83 52.72 5.23
C VAL A 622 16.83 52.18 3.81
N GLU A 623 15.91 52.68 3.01
CA GLU A 623 15.92 52.59 1.55
C GLU A 623 16.31 53.95 0.97
N VAL A 624 17.35 53.95 0.12
CA VAL A 624 17.79 55.11 -0.66
C VAL A 624 17.46 54.84 -2.12
N ARG A 625 16.68 55.71 -2.75
CA ARG A 625 16.46 55.72 -4.20
C ARG A 625 17.16 56.93 -4.79
N TRP A 626 17.73 56.78 -5.96
CA TRP A 626 18.39 57.88 -6.64
C TRP A 626 18.20 57.79 -8.15
N ARG A 627 18.29 58.95 -8.81
CA ARG A 627 18.14 59.10 -10.26
C ARG A 627 19.05 60.20 -10.77
N THR A 628 19.73 59.92 -11.87
CA THR A 628 20.36 60.89 -12.76
C THR A 628 19.58 60.90 -14.10
N PRO A 629 19.87 61.80 -15.05
CA PRO A 629 19.25 61.75 -16.37
C PRO A 629 19.53 60.45 -17.14
N THR A 630 20.63 59.77 -16.82
CA THR A 630 21.16 58.61 -17.56
C THR A 630 21.06 57.29 -16.79
N ASP A 631 20.86 57.33 -15.47
CA ASP A 631 20.86 56.15 -14.60
C ASP A 631 19.92 56.31 -13.40
N SER A 632 19.51 55.21 -12.78
CA SER A 632 18.77 55.25 -11.51
C SER A 632 19.01 53.98 -10.72
N GLY A 633 18.93 54.08 -9.40
CA GLY A 633 19.23 52.96 -8.53
C GLY A 633 18.52 53.01 -7.20
N ARG A 634 18.64 51.89 -6.48
CA ARG A 634 18.11 51.73 -5.13
C ARG A 634 19.11 50.98 -4.26
N TYR A 635 19.37 51.52 -3.09
CA TYR A 635 20.12 50.85 -2.02
C TYR A 635 19.22 50.58 -0.83
N ARG A 636 19.48 49.45 -0.19
CA ARG A 636 18.95 49.12 1.13
C ARG A 636 20.12 49.01 2.08
N LEU A 637 20.16 49.89 3.08
CA LEU A 637 21.32 50.06 3.95
C LEU A 637 20.91 49.82 5.39
N THR A 638 21.65 48.95 6.07
CA THR A 638 21.59 48.86 7.53
C THR A 638 22.41 49.99 8.15
N ARG A 639 22.07 50.38 9.37
CA ARG A 639 22.82 51.41 10.11
C ARG A 639 24.31 51.08 10.24
N GLN A 640 24.64 49.81 10.47
CA GLN A 640 26.02 49.33 10.52
C GLN A 640 26.76 49.56 9.20
N ARG A 641 26.19 49.09 8.07
CA ARG A 641 26.83 49.25 6.75
C ARG A 641 27.02 50.72 6.36
N TYR A 642 26.08 51.58 6.74
CA TYR A 642 26.19 53.02 6.52
C TYR A 642 27.35 53.64 7.31
N LEU A 643 27.54 53.24 8.58
CA LEU A 643 28.64 53.71 9.42
C LEU A 643 29.99 53.20 8.90
N ASP A 644 30.08 51.92 8.54
CA ASP A 644 31.31 51.29 8.04
C ASP A 644 31.79 51.95 6.72
N ALA A 645 30.86 52.39 5.88
CA ALA A 645 31.17 53.07 4.61
C ALA A 645 31.40 54.60 4.75
N GLY A 646 31.17 55.16 5.94
CA GLY A 646 31.23 56.60 6.21
C GLY A 646 30.13 57.41 5.53
N GLY A 647 28.95 56.82 5.28
CA GLY A 647 27.85 57.42 4.54
C GLY A 647 27.32 56.54 3.41
N CYS A 648 26.33 57.03 2.66
CA CYS A 648 25.85 56.37 1.44
C CYS A 648 26.52 56.99 0.21
N ARG A 649 27.24 56.17 -0.56
CA ARG A 649 28.00 56.62 -1.73
C ARG A 649 27.29 56.25 -3.02
N ILE A 650 27.10 57.22 -3.91
CA ILE A 650 26.46 57.06 -5.22
C ILE A 650 27.40 57.60 -6.29
N ARG A 651 27.68 56.79 -7.32
CA ARG A 651 28.49 57.22 -8.46
C ARG A 651 27.59 57.88 -9.52
N ALA A 652 27.31 59.16 -9.33
CA ALA A 652 26.41 59.93 -10.20
C ALA A 652 27.07 60.49 -11.48
N GLY A 653 28.39 60.37 -11.62
CA GLY A 653 29.11 61.00 -12.73
C GLY A 653 29.01 62.52 -12.67
N PRO A 654 29.09 63.22 -13.82
CA PRO A 654 28.96 64.68 -13.87
C PRO A 654 27.52 65.16 -13.71
N ASP A 655 26.52 64.28 -13.81
CA ASP A 655 25.13 64.68 -13.92
C ASP A 655 24.51 65.11 -12.58
N ARG A 656 23.39 65.84 -12.68
CA ARG A 656 22.48 66.09 -11.56
C ARG A 656 21.99 64.77 -10.96
N LEU A 657 21.88 64.71 -9.64
CA LEU A 657 21.41 63.54 -8.90
C LEU A 657 20.23 63.93 -8.00
N ASP A 658 19.07 63.30 -8.21
CA ASP A 658 17.92 63.39 -7.30
C ASP A 658 17.88 62.15 -6.41
N VAL A 659 17.64 62.34 -5.11
CA VAL A 659 17.72 61.31 -4.07
C VAL A 659 16.48 61.34 -3.19
N GLN A 660 15.95 60.17 -2.85
CA GLN A 660 14.92 59.95 -1.84
C GLN A 660 15.41 58.95 -0.80
N VAL A 661 15.29 59.27 0.49
CA VAL A 661 15.67 58.39 1.60
C VAL A 661 14.45 58.13 2.49
N ARG A 662 14.14 56.86 2.73
CA ARG A 662 13.06 56.40 3.60
C ARG A 662 13.60 55.47 4.67
N SER A 663 13.21 55.67 5.92
CA SER A 663 13.46 54.69 6.99
C SER A 663 12.55 53.48 6.81
N VAL A 664 13.04 52.32 7.26
CA VAL A 664 12.31 51.06 7.26
C VAL A 664 12.21 50.51 8.69
N VAL A 665 10.99 50.24 9.12
CA VAL A 665 10.70 49.65 10.44
C VAL A 665 9.96 48.33 10.24
N ALA A 666 10.41 47.28 10.91
CA ALA A 666 9.71 45.99 10.93
C ALA A 666 8.53 46.05 11.90
N ALA A 667 7.31 45.81 11.42
CA ALA A 667 6.08 45.77 12.22
C ALA A 667 5.27 44.52 11.85
N GLY A 668 5.10 43.58 12.79
CA GLY A 668 4.23 42.42 12.61
C GLY A 668 4.59 41.49 11.44
N GLY A 669 5.86 41.41 11.06
CA GLY A 669 6.33 40.63 9.90
C GLY A 669 6.22 41.35 8.55
N ALA A 670 5.66 42.57 8.52
CA ALA A 670 5.63 43.45 7.36
C ALA A 670 6.57 44.65 7.56
N GLU A 671 7.13 45.16 6.47
CA GLU A 671 7.95 46.37 6.50
C GLU A 671 7.10 47.61 6.27
N ARG A 672 7.27 48.63 7.12
CA ARG A 672 6.68 49.95 6.91
C ARG A 672 7.77 50.94 6.52
N LEU A 673 7.47 51.74 5.49
CA LEU A 673 8.32 52.84 5.03
C LEU A 673 7.79 54.16 5.59
N SER A 674 8.70 55.06 5.97
CA SER A 674 8.36 56.45 6.24
C SER A 674 8.13 57.26 4.96
N GLU A 675 7.70 58.51 5.12
CA GLU A 675 7.78 59.52 4.05
C GLU A 675 9.22 59.71 3.55
N ALA A 676 9.36 60.19 2.31
CA ALA A 676 10.68 60.38 1.70
C ALA A 676 11.31 61.71 2.15
N ALA A 677 12.52 61.64 2.68
CA ALA A 677 13.41 62.80 2.73
C ALA A 677 14.09 62.95 1.35
N GLU A 678 13.94 64.11 0.71
CA GLU A 678 14.41 64.34 -0.66
C GLU A 678 15.61 65.30 -0.71
N LEU A 679 16.51 65.08 -1.67
CA LEU A 679 17.66 65.93 -1.92
C LEU A 679 18.06 65.92 -3.40
N THR A 680 18.37 67.10 -3.95
CA THR A 680 18.95 67.24 -5.30
C THR A 680 20.39 67.74 -5.21
N VAL A 681 21.30 67.11 -5.95
CA VAL A 681 22.71 67.49 -6.10
C VAL A 681 22.94 67.99 -7.53
N ALA A 682 23.51 69.19 -7.66
CA ALA A 682 23.81 69.79 -8.96
C ALA A 682 24.86 69.00 -9.77
N ASP A 683 24.92 69.27 -11.06
CA ASP A 683 25.89 68.78 -12.03
C ASP A 683 27.30 69.37 -11.82
N LEU A 684 28.32 68.71 -12.37
CA LEU A 684 29.69 69.21 -12.43
C LEU A 684 29.88 70.12 -13.65
N PRO A 685 30.58 71.26 -13.50
CA PRO A 685 30.92 72.08 -14.64
C PRO A 685 31.84 71.32 -15.62
N PRO A 686 31.73 71.58 -16.93
CA PRO A 686 32.58 70.98 -17.96
C PRO A 686 34.07 71.14 -17.67
N ALA A 687 34.88 70.13 -18.01
CA ALA A 687 36.33 70.20 -17.87
C ALA A 687 37.03 70.44 -19.22
N VAL A 688 37.95 71.40 -19.23
CA VAL A 688 38.79 71.77 -20.39
C VAL A 688 40.22 71.34 -20.11
N SER A 689 40.73 70.42 -20.92
CA SER A 689 42.14 70.03 -20.94
C SER A 689 42.90 70.86 -21.95
N TYR A 690 44.19 71.11 -21.72
CA TYR A 690 45.01 71.80 -22.71
C TYR A 690 46.44 71.27 -22.78
N THR A 691 47.09 71.47 -23.93
CA THR A 691 48.52 71.20 -24.16
C THR A 691 49.24 72.47 -24.58
N VAL A 692 50.54 72.55 -24.32
CA VAL A 692 51.35 73.74 -24.61
C VAL A 692 52.58 73.34 -25.43
N ASP A 693 52.66 73.86 -26.66
CA ASP A 693 53.82 73.74 -27.55
C ASP A 693 54.51 75.09 -27.71
N MET A 694 55.85 75.10 -27.66
CA MET A 694 56.63 76.33 -27.77
C MET A 694 57.69 76.22 -28.87
N VAL A 695 57.75 77.23 -29.74
CA VAL A 695 58.84 77.38 -30.73
C VAL A 695 59.66 78.61 -30.35
N ARG A 696 60.98 78.46 -30.20
CA ARG A 696 61.87 79.52 -29.70
C ARG A 696 62.76 80.05 -30.83
N ARG A 697 63.04 81.36 -30.85
CA ARG A 697 63.96 81.98 -31.84
C ARG A 697 65.26 82.40 -31.15
N PRO A 698 66.33 81.57 -31.19
CA PRO A 698 67.52 81.76 -30.37
C PRO A 698 68.38 82.99 -30.74
N LEU A 699 68.33 83.44 -32.00
CA LEU A 699 69.19 84.55 -32.49
C LEU A 699 68.59 85.96 -32.32
N ILE A 700 67.26 86.11 -32.17
CA ILE A 700 66.57 87.43 -32.12
C ILE A 700 65.90 87.66 -30.74
N GLY A 701 65.74 86.59 -29.94
CA GLY A 701 65.05 86.62 -28.65
C GLY A 701 63.51 86.54 -28.82
N GLY A 702 62.85 85.75 -27.97
CA GLY A 702 61.41 85.48 -28.04
C GLY A 702 61.07 84.13 -28.68
N GLY A 703 59.79 83.93 -29.03
CA GLY A 703 59.28 82.70 -29.63
C GLY A 703 57.77 82.77 -29.84
N THR A 704 57.12 81.63 -30.13
CA THR A 704 55.67 81.51 -30.20
C THR A 704 55.20 80.38 -29.30
N VAL A 705 54.09 80.57 -28.58
CA VAL A 705 53.39 79.51 -27.88
C VAL A 705 52.11 79.16 -28.62
N ARG A 706 51.84 77.85 -28.70
CA ARG A 706 50.59 77.29 -29.19
C ARG A 706 49.96 76.49 -28.07
N VAL A 707 48.75 76.89 -27.68
CA VAL A 707 47.94 76.18 -26.70
C VAL A 707 46.82 75.47 -27.44
N ARG A 708 46.71 74.15 -27.30
CA ARG A 708 45.55 73.40 -27.82
C ARG A 708 44.64 73.07 -26.66
N LEU A 709 43.37 73.48 -26.74
CA LEU A 709 42.36 73.21 -25.73
C LEU A 709 41.33 72.23 -26.27
N THR A 710 40.93 71.26 -25.45
CA THR A 710 39.92 70.26 -25.75
C THR A 710 39.01 70.04 -24.54
N ALA A 711 37.75 69.70 -24.79
CA ALA A 711 36.78 69.35 -23.75
C ALA A 711 35.97 68.14 -24.19
N THR A 712 35.58 67.28 -23.25
CA THR A 712 34.70 66.12 -23.52
C THR A 712 33.22 66.49 -23.51
N GLN A 713 32.88 67.66 -22.96
CA GLN A 713 31.54 68.26 -22.95
C GLN A 713 31.59 69.61 -23.67
N PRO A 714 30.48 70.08 -24.26
CA PRO A 714 30.43 71.42 -24.82
C PRO A 714 30.65 72.46 -23.71
N VAL A 715 31.48 73.46 -24.01
CA VAL A 715 31.82 74.56 -23.11
C VAL A 715 31.29 75.81 -23.76
N GLY A 716 30.31 76.44 -23.10
CA GLY A 716 29.85 77.77 -23.49
C GLY A 716 30.96 78.82 -23.35
N HIS A 717 30.73 80.01 -23.89
CA HIS A 717 31.74 81.06 -23.98
C HIS A 717 32.49 81.31 -22.66
N ALA A 718 33.80 81.05 -22.67
CA ALA A 718 34.72 81.32 -21.56
C ALA A 718 35.91 82.15 -22.06
N VAL A 719 36.58 82.90 -21.18
CA VAL A 719 37.78 83.66 -21.56
C VAL A 719 39.02 82.97 -21.00
N VAL A 720 39.89 82.50 -21.89
CA VAL A 720 41.17 81.88 -21.54
C VAL A 720 42.29 82.91 -21.60
N LEU A 721 43.12 82.89 -20.57
CA LEU A 721 44.32 83.70 -20.42
C LEU A 721 45.55 82.79 -20.52
N VAL A 722 46.43 83.04 -21.49
CA VAL A 722 47.75 82.39 -21.55
C VAL A 722 48.75 83.31 -20.86
N VAL A 723 49.36 82.82 -19.78
CA VAL A 723 50.19 83.64 -18.89
C VAL A 723 51.62 83.13 -18.89
N VAL A 724 52.57 84.03 -19.16
CA VAL A 724 54.01 83.78 -19.07
C VAL A 724 54.54 84.36 -17.75
N ALA A 725 55.10 83.54 -16.87
CA ALA A 725 55.63 83.98 -15.57
C ALA A 725 57.13 83.61 -15.43
N PRO A 726 58.05 84.57 -15.21
CA PRO A 726 59.46 84.26 -14.97
C PRO A 726 59.69 83.67 -13.57
N GLY A 727 60.73 82.85 -13.44
CA GLY A 727 61.18 82.29 -12.17
C GLY A 727 60.87 80.80 -11.98
N PRO A 728 61.24 80.25 -10.80
CA PRO A 728 61.20 78.80 -10.58
C PRO A 728 59.81 78.26 -10.21
N VAL A 729 58.87 79.11 -9.76
CA VAL A 729 57.55 78.73 -9.23
C VAL A 729 56.47 78.85 -10.30
N MET A 730 55.62 77.83 -10.42
CA MET A 730 54.48 77.85 -11.34
C MET A 730 53.45 78.91 -10.90
N PRO A 731 52.94 79.75 -11.81
CA PRO A 731 51.92 80.75 -11.47
C PRO A 731 50.65 80.06 -10.99
N ARG A 732 50.02 80.58 -9.92
CA ARG A 732 48.76 80.09 -9.35
C ARG A 732 47.56 80.94 -9.77
N ARG A 733 47.79 82.17 -10.21
CA ARG A 733 46.77 83.12 -10.68
C ARG A 733 47.28 83.87 -11.92
N PRO A 734 46.39 84.46 -12.74
CA PRO A 734 46.81 85.18 -13.95
C PRO A 734 47.76 86.36 -13.68
N THR A 735 47.64 86.99 -12.52
CA THR A 735 48.44 88.15 -12.08
C THR A 735 49.88 87.81 -11.71
N ASP A 736 50.22 86.53 -11.55
CA ASP A 736 51.57 86.08 -11.16
C ASP A 736 52.57 86.17 -12.32
N GLY A 737 52.09 86.48 -13.52
CA GLY A 737 52.90 86.65 -14.72
C GLY A 737 52.27 87.65 -15.68
N ARG A 738 52.79 87.66 -16.90
CA ARG A 738 52.30 88.52 -17.97
C ARG A 738 51.36 87.72 -18.87
N VAL A 739 50.11 88.19 -19.00
CA VAL A 739 49.17 87.66 -19.99
C VAL A 739 49.71 87.96 -21.39
N VAL A 740 49.98 86.93 -22.18
CA VAL A 740 50.44 87.05 -23.58
C VAL A 740 49.33 86.80 -24.58
N LEU A 741 48.24 86.19 -24.14
CA LEU A 741 47.01 86.06 -24.92
C LEU A 741 45.80 86.08 -23.99
N ARG A 742 44.78 86.82 -24.41
CA ARG A 742 43.43 86.76 -23.87
C ARG A 742 42.51 86.44 -25.04
N SER A 743 41.79 85.32 -24.95
CA SER A 743 40.92 84.86 -26.05
C SER A 743 39.62 84.31 -25.49
N GLY A 744 38.52 84.63 -26.17
CA GLY A 744 37.28 83.87 -26.02
C GLY A 744 37.49 82.41 -26.45
N LEU A 745 36.78 81.52 -25.79
CA LEU A 745 36.83 80.08 -25.96
C LEU A 745 35.40 79.55 -25.98
N ASP A 746 35.00 79.07 -27.16
CA ASP A 746 33.81 78.26 -27.36
C ASP A 746 34.29 76.88 -27.84
N LEU A 747 34.04 75.83 -27.04
CA LEU A 747 34.47 74.47 -27.39
C LEU A 747 33.26 73.57 -27.57
N ALA A 748 33.11 73.00 -28.77
CA ALA A 748 32.28 71.84 -28.96
C ALA A 748 32.97 70.60 -28.35
N ALA A 749 32.18 69.64 -27.86
CA ALA A 749 32.71 68.38 -27.34
C ALA A 749 33.61 67.68 -28.39
N GLY A 750 34.78 67.22 -27.96
CA GLY A 750 35.76 66.52 -28.79
C GLY A 750 36.52 67.38 -29.81
N HIS A 751 36.20 68.67 -29.95
CA HIS A 751 36.88 69.57 -30.86
C HIS A 751 38.07 70.25 -30.18
N GLU A 752 39.11 70.50 -30.97
CA GLU A 752 40.32 71.19 -30.53
C GLU A 752 40.33 72.63 -31.03
N VAL A 753 40.58 73.57 -30.12
CA VAL A 753 40.88 74.96 -30.46
C VAL A 753 42.35 75.24 -30.17
N ALA A 754 43.08 75.64 -31.21
CA ALA A 754 44.49 76.00 -31.11
C ALA A 754 44.67 77.53 -31.06
N LEU A 755 45.07 78.02 -29.90
CA LEU A 755 45.41 79.41 -29.67
C LEU A 755 46.91 79.63 -29.90
N ARG A 756 47.29 80.77 -30.48
CA ARG A 756 48.71 81.11 -30.75
C ARG A 756 49.02 82.51 -30.23
N ALA A 757 50.19 82.66 -29.63
CA ALA A 757 50.65 83.94 -29.11
C ALA A 757 52.17 84.09 -29.26
N GLU A 758 52.63 85.32 -29.43
CA GLU A 758 54.05 85.65 -29.39
C GLU A 758 54.55 85.61 -27.93
N LEU A 759 55.65 84.90 -27.72
CA LEU A 759 56.36 84.83 -26.46
C LEU A 759 57.38 85.96 -26.38
N PRO A 760 57.32 86.80 -25.32
CA PRO A 760 58.37 87.78 -25.07
C PRO A 760 59.75 87.15 -24.85
N ARG A 761 60.77 87.99 -24.99
CA ARG A 761 62.10 87.68 -24.47
C ARG A 761 62.07 87.69 -22.93
N VAL A 762 62.02 86.51 -22.33
CA VAL A 762 61.99 86.31 -20.87
C VAL A 762 63.22 85.52 -20.43
N ARG A 763 63.79 85.90 -19.28
CA ARG A 763 64.92 85.16 -18.68
C ARG A 763 64.44 83.78 -18.22
N ARG A 764 65.27 82.77 -18.46
CA ARG A 764 65.01 81.41 -18.01
C ARG A 764 65.39 81.26 -16.52
N PRO A 765 64.69 80.41 -15.75
CA PRO A 765 63.51 79.65 -16.14
C PRO A 765 62.24 80.50 -16.17
N TYR A 766 61.23 80.08 -16.93
CA TYR A 766 59.89 80.69 -16.92
C TYR A 766 58.79 79.65 -17.22
N TRP A 767 57.54 79.99 -16.88
CA TRP A 767 56.37 79.15 -17.06
C TRP A 767 55.40 79.73 -18.07
N VAL A 768 54.65 78.88 -18.75
CA VAL A 768 53.44 79.24 -19.49
C VAL A 768 52.29 78.35 -19.05
N ARG A 769 51.23 78.95 -18.53
CA ARG A 769 50.05 78.25 -18.00
C ARG A 769 48.78 78.96 -18.45
N CYS A 770 47.71 78.21 -18.64
CA CYS A 770 46.40 78.78 -18.95
C CYS A 770 45.58 79.01 -17.68
N PHE A 771 44.81 80.09 -17.68
CA PHE A 771 43.83 80.40 -16.66
C PHE A 771 42.51 80.78 -17.30
N LEU A 772 41.44 80.74 -16.53
CA LEU A 772 40.17 81.35 -16.91
C LEU A 772 40.04 82.69 -16.21
N GLU A 773 39.44 83.63 -16.91
CA GLU A 773 39.13 84.95 -16.36
C GLU A 773 38.02 84.88 -15.31
N ASP A 774 37.00 84.04 -15.55
CA ASP A 774 35.93 83.76 -14.59
C ASP A 774 36.08 82.35 -13.99
N SER A 775 36.03 82.27 -12.67
CA SER A 775 36.07 81.04 -11.88
C SER A 775 34.75 80.27 -11.86
N ALA A 776 33.64 80.87 -12.27
CA ALA A 776 32.32 80.22 -12.38
C ALA A 776 32.15 79.40 -13.68
N GLY A 777 33.13 79.49 -14.59
CA GLY A 777 33.14 78.79 -15.87
C GLY A 777 33.60 77.33 -15.80
N PRO A 778 34.04 76.74 -16.94
CA PRO A 778 34.55 75.37 -16.97
C PRO A 778 35.77 75.20 -16.05
N ARG A 779 36.13 73.97 -15.73
CA ARG A 779 37.35 73.68 -14.98
C ARG A 779 38.52 73.42 -15.93
N LEU A 780 39.63 74.15 -15.79
CA LEU A 780 40.87 73.84 -16.50
C LEU A 780 41.63 72.68 -15.87
N ILE A 781 42.11 71.77 -16.70
CA ILE A 781 43.01 70.67 -16.32
C ILE A 781 44.39 70.98 -16.90
N ASP A 782 45.37 71.21 -16.03
CA ASP A 782 46.75 71.47 -16.45
C ASP A 782 47.42 70.21 -17.04
N PRO A 783 48.21 70.35 -18.12
CA PRO A 783 49.06 69.28 -18.60
C PRO A 783 50.27 69.06 -17.66
N PRO A 784 51.08 68.01 -17.89
CA PRO A 784 52.31 67.79 -17.15
C PRO A 784 53.21 69.03 -17.12
N THR A 785 53.86 69.27 -15.99
CA THR A 785 54.66 70.47 -15.74
C THR A 785 55.82 70.67 -16.73
N THR A 786 56.27 69.59 -17.38
CA THR A 786 57.30 69.60 -18.43
C THR A 786 56.88 70.35 -19.70
N GLN A 787 55.59 70.41 -20.01
CA GLN A 787 55.06 71.21 -21.13
C GLN A 787 54.90 72.69 -20.77
N LEU A 788 54.76 72.98 -19.47
CA LEU A 788 54.49 74.32 -18.96
C LEU A 788 55.77 75.07 -18.59
N LYS A 789 56.89 74.39 -18.33
CA LYS A 789 58.14 75.00 -17.86
C LYS A 789 59.21 75.08 -18.94
N VAL A 790 59.85 76.23 -19.03
CA VAL A 790 61.09 76.44 -19.78
C VAL A 790 62.24 76.61 -18.81
N SER A 791 63.17 75.66 -18.82
CA SER A 791 64.41 75.69 -18.04
C SER A 791 65.53 76.43 -18.75
#